data_AF-A0A9X1TBM8-F1
#
_entry.id   AF-A0A9X1TBM8-F1
#
_cell.length_a   1.000
_cell.length_b   1.000
_cell.length_c   1.000
_cell.angle_alpha   90.00
_cell.angle_beta   90.00
_cell.angle_gamma   90.00
#
_symmetry.space_group_name_H-M   'P 1'
#
loop_
_entity.id
_entity.type
_entity.pdbx_description
1 polymer ?
#
loop_
_entity_poly.entity_id
_entity_poly.type
_entity_poly.pdbx_seq_one_letter_code
_entity_poly.pdbx_strand_id
1 'polypeptide(L)'
;MNYFKNLLDLLKTEREEDKASYQRLTERSSVSERRAGGLSWYPIAIRGSEMSRGDYLTVEVERTTHQDISHQLRFGMPAVLFSNHEPKKDRLEGIVTHQGGNRLKITLRTDELPEWSRDGKLGIDLLFDDNSYDEMQGAIKSAAALLENEKEGRLVKILTGEKSPSFNQELPEISIPKLNSSQNEAVNKILAASDLAIVHGPPGTGKTTTLVQAIKALLKQGRQQILVVAPSNTAVDLLSEKLTDEGLNVLRVGNPVRVSERLMSLTLDSKIAAHTRMKDIKTLKKQANEYKNLAHKYKKNFGKAERDQRKALFDEAHKIMKEVASVEQYAIDDILSKAQVITATLVGANHYTVRNLKYKTVVIDEAGQALEPACWIPILKAEKVVLAGDHFQLAPTIKSSEAAKNGLSTTLLEKCVSLHPESVILLEEQYRMNEAIMGYSSQIFYQNKLKANVSVARHLVFPNDAPLAFIDTAGCGFDEKLEGTSSTNPDEAAFLFKHLTQYVTELTQSKSFKAEDFPSIAVISPYKEQIGLLKEQLAHNALLQSFTDKISVNTIDSFQGQERDIVYISMTRSNPEGEIGFLSDIRRMNVAMTRARKKLVVIGDSATLSNLPFYSDFISYAESLNAYQSAWEFADI
;
A
#
# COMPACT_ATOMS: atom_id res chain seq x y z
N MET A 1 -10.27 30.48 -0.23
CA MET A 1 -9.71 30.32 -1.59
C MET A 1 -8.23 29.91 -1.64
N ASN A 2 -7.33 30.37 -0.75
CA ASN A 2 -5.89 30.09 -0.89
C ASN A 2 -5.50 28.61 -0.63
N TYR A 3 -6.25 27.89 0.22
CA TYR A 3 -5.94 26.51 0.62
C TYR A 3 -5.83 25.53 -0.56
N PHE A 4 -6.92 25.36 -1.31
CA PHE A 4 -6.97 24.42 -2.43
C PHE A 4 -6.12 24.86 -3.62
N LYS A 5 -5.90 26.17 -3.78
CA LYS A 5 -4.97 26.69 -4.79
C LYS A 5 -3.53 26.24 -4.49
N ASN A 6 -3.06 26.46 -3.26
CA ASN A 6 -1.74 26.01 -2.83
C ASN A 6 -1.60 24.49 -2.98
N LEU A 7 -2.61 23.72 -2.55
CA LEU A 7 -2.57 22.26 -2.67
C LEU A 7 -2.49 21.78 -4.13
N LEU A 8 -3.17 22.48 -5.06
CA LEU A 8 -3.10 22.18 -6.49
C LEU A 8 -1.71 22.50 -7.08
N ASP A 9 -1.11 23.62 -6.67
CA ASP A 9 0.23 24.01 -7.11
C ASP A 9 1.28 23.00 -6.62
N LEU A 10 1.21 22.57 -5.36
CA LEU A 10 2.09 21.52 -4.82
C LEU A 10 1.94 20.18 -5.56
N LEU A 11 0.71 19.76 -5.85
CA LEU A 11 0.45 18.54 -6.60
C LEU A 11 0.99 18.63 -8.04
N LYS A 12 0.96 19.82 -8.64
CA LYS A 12 1.52 20.05 -9.97
C LYS A 12 3.05 19.93 -9.94
N THR A 13 3.72 20.55 -8.97
CA THR A 13 5.17 20.41 -8.78
C THR A 13 5.59 18.95 -8.56
N GLU A 14 4.81 18.20 -7.77
CA GLU A 14 5.04 16.77 -7.58
C GLU A 14 4.88 15.97 -8.89
N ARG A 15 3.81 16.21 -9.65
CA ARG A 15 3.57 15.55 -10.95
C ARG A 15 4.71 15.81 -11.93
N GLU A 16 5.22 17.04 -11.99
CA GLU A 16 6.30 17.43 -12.88
C GLU A 16 7.62 16.72 -12.52
N GLU A 17 7.98 16.66 -11.24
CA GLU A 17 9.19 15.95 -10.79
C GLU A 17 9.08 14.44 -10.98
N ASP A 18 7.94 13.84 -10.62
CA ASP A 18 7.70 12.40 -10.79
C ASP A 18 7.76 12.01 -12.28
N LYS A 19 7.15 12.83 -13.16
CA LYS A 19 7.24 12.64 -14.61
C LYS A 19 8.67 12.78 -15.13
N ALA A 20 9.42 13.79 -14.68
CA ALA A 20 10.81 13.98 -15.06
C ALA A 20 11.72 12.84 -14.56
N SER A 21 11.45 12.31 -13.37
CA SER A 21 12.14 11.13 -12.82
C SER A 21 11.85 9.88 -13.66
N TYR A 22 10.58 9.64 -13.98
CA TYR A 22 10.17 8.55 -14.87
C TYR A 22 10.82 8.65 -16.26
N GLN A 23 10.87 9.85 -16.86
CA GLN A 23 11.52 10.07 -18.15
C GLN A 23 13.02 9.77 -18.08
N ARG A 24 13.72 10.21 -17.03
CA ARG A 24 15.13 9.88 -16.81
C ARG A 24 15.37 8.36 -16.74
N LEU A 25 14.48 7.62 -16.06
CA LEU A 25 14.56 6.16 -15.90
C LEU A 25 14.15 5.36 -17.14
N THR A 26 13.39 5.96 -18.07
CA THR A 26 12.86 5.22 -19.23
C THR A 26 13.53 5.58 -20.55
N GLU A 27 13.86 6.85 -20.78
CA GLU A 27 14.45 7.30 -22.05
C GLU A 27 15.95 7.02 -22.16
N ARG A 28 16.65 6.99 -21.02
CA ARG A 28 18.10 6.77 -20.96
C ARG A 28 18.51 5.33 -20.68
N SER A 29 17.56 4.49 -20.25
CA SER A 29 17.84 3.14 -19.80
C SER A 29 17.53 2.08 -20.85
N SER A 30 18.42 1.09 -20.98
CA SER A 30 18.19 -0.07 -21.85
C SER A 30 17.00 -0.90 -21.35
N VAL A 31 16.39 -1.73 -22.21
CA VAL A 31 15.31 -2.65 -21.80
C VAL A 31 15.75 -3.58 -20.67
N SER A 32 17.05 -3.96 -20.65
CA SER A 32 17.61 -4.78 -19.58
C SER A 32 17.66 -4.03 -18.25
N GLU A 33 18.06 -2.76 -18.24
CA GLU A 33 18.04 -1.90 -17.04
C GLU A 33 16.61 -1.64 -16.55
N ARG A 34 15.68 -1.32 -17.46
CA ARG A 34 14.27 -1.11 -17.07
C ARG A 34 13.66 -2.38 -16.48
N ARG A 35 14.00 -3.55 -17.03
CA ARG A 35 13.61 -4.85 -16.47
C ARG A 35 14.23 -5.09 -15.09
N ALA A 36 15.52 -4.81 -14.91
CA ALA A 36 16.19 -4.93 -13.61
C ALA A 36 15.58 -3.99 -12.56
N GLY A 37 15.16 -2.79 -12.97
CA GLY A 37 14.41 -1.83 -12.14
C GLY A 37 12.92 -2.18 -11.95
N GLY A 38 12.44 -3.27 -12.55
CA GLY A 38 11.06 -3.73 -12.43
C GLY A 38 10.02 -2.90 -13.22
N LEU A 39 10.46 -2.03 -14.12
CA LEU A 39 9.59 -1.18 -14.97
C LEU A 39 9.13 -1.90 -16.25
N SER A 40 9.78 -3.00 -16.62
CA SER A 40 9.53 -3.71 -17.88
C SER A 40 9.42 -5.22 -17.72
N TRP A 41 8.45 -5.82 -18.41
CA TRP A 41 8.46 -7.25 -18.72
C TRP A 41 9.05 -7.45 -20.12
N TYR A 42 10.17 -8.15 -20.20
CA TYR A 42 10.80 -8.48 -21.47
C TYR A 42 11.72 -9.71 -21.36
N PRO A 43 11.67 -10.67 -22.31
CA PRO A 43 10.65 -10.83 -23.35
C PRO A 43 9.31 -11.33 -22.80
N ILE A 44 8.23 -11.06 -23.55
CA ILE A 44 6.88 -11.63 -23.32
C ILE A 44 6.38 -12.38 -24.55
N ALA A 45 5.37 -13.24 -24.35
CA ALA A 45 4.63 -13.91 -25.40
C ALA A 45 3.13 -13.62 -25.26
N ILE A 46 2.45 -13.34 -26.38
CA ILE A 46 0.99 -13.21 -26.41
C ILE A 46 0.37 -14.61 -26.36
N ARG A 47 -0.54 -14.85 -25.41
CA ARG A 47 -1.24 -16.12 -25.20
C ARG A 47 -2.67 -16.11 -25.73
N GLY A 48 -3.28 -14.94 -25.84
CA GLY A 48 -4.61 -14.79 -26.39
C GLY A 48 -5.02 -13.33 -26.49
N SER A 49 -6.14 -13.09 -27.16
CA SER A 49 -6.80 -11.78 -27.17
C SER A 49 -8.31 -11.94 -27.19
N GLU A 50 -9.00 -11.00 -26.54
CA GLU A 50 -10.45 -10.97 -26.42
C GLU A 50 -10.97 -9.53 -26.56
N MET A 51 -12.14 -9.36 -27.17
CA MET A 51 -12.76 -8.04 -27.29
C MET A 51 -13.44 -7.68 -25.96
N SER A 52 -13.09 -6.52 -25.40
CA SER A 52 -13.65 -6.02 -24.14
C SER A 52 -14.73 -4.95 -24.38
N ARG A 53 -15.26 -4.36 -23.29
CA ARG A 53 -16.30 -3.32 -23.37
C ARG A 53 -15.77 -2.09 -24.13
N GLY A 54 -16.54 -1.61 -25.11
CA GLY A 54 -16.23 -0.38 -25.86
C GLY A 54 -15.26 -0.55 -27.05
N ASP A 55 -15.25 -1.74 -27.68
CA ASP A 55 -14.40 -2.07 -28.85
C ASP A 55 -12.88 -2.03 -28.58
N TYR A 56 -12.48 -2.10 -27.31
CA TYR A 56 -11.07 -2.23 -26.92
C TYR A 56 -10.61 -3.70 -26.89
N LEU A 57 -9.45 -3.98 -27.45
CA LEU A 57 -8.83 -5.29 -27.47
C LEU A 57 -8.09 -5.56 -26.16
N THR A 58 -8.45 -6.63 -25.46
CA THR A 58 -7.69 -7.13 -24.31
C THR A 58 -6.76 -8.25 -24.76
N VAL A 59 -5.47 -8.10 -24.47
CA VAL A 59 -4.42 -9.05 -24.84
C VAL A 59 -3.88 -9.71 -23.59
N GLU A 60 -3.88 -11.03 -23.56
CA GLU A 60 -3.23 -11.83 -22.53
C GLU A 60 -1.79 -12.10 -22.94
N VAL A 61 -0.85 -11.74 -22.06
CA VAL A 61 0.57 -11.93 -22.25
C VAL A 61 1.17 -12.74 -21.10
N GLU A 62 2.28 -13.40 -21.37
CA GLU A 62 3.04 -14.17 -20.39
C GLU A 62 4.53 -13.83 -20.48
N ARG A 63 5.15 -13.63 -19.32
CA ARG A 63 6.59 -13.43 -19.19
C ARG A 63 7.32 -14.76 -19.38
N THR A 64 8.16 -14.85 -20.40
CA THR A 64 8.82 -16.11 -20.78
C THR A 64 10.12 -16.37 -20.05
N THR A 65 10.83 -15.33 -19.59
CA THR A 65 12.08 -15.46 -18.81
C THR A 65 12.17 -14.41 -17.69
N HIS A 66 13.15 -14.57 -16.79
CA HIS A 66 13.39 -13.68 -15.65
C HIS A 66 12.20 -13.58 -14.68
N GLN A 67 11.49 -14.69 -14.48
CA GLN A 67 10.26 -14.76 -13.67
C GLN A 67 10.48 -14.40 -12.19
N ASP A 68 11.73 -14.47 -11.75
CA ASP A 68 12.26 -14.12 -10.43
C ASP A 68 12.42 -12.61 -10.20
N ILE A 69 12.51 -11.80 -11.26
CA ILE A 69 12.69 -10.34 -11.11
C ILE A 69 11.36 -9.68 -10.72
N SER A 70 11.36 -9.02 -9.56
CA SER A 70 10.25 -8.21 -9.08
C SER A 70 9.91 -7.05 -10.03
N HIS A 71 8.63 -6.73 -10.15
CA HIS A 71 8.16 -5.69 -11.07
C HIS A 71 7.07 -4.80 -10.45
N GLN A 72 6.81 -3.68 -11.10
CA GLN A 72 5.87 -2.67 -10.66
C GLN A 72 4.54 -2.71 -11.42
N LEU A 73 4.44 -3.48 -12.51
CA LEU A 73 3.20 -3.68 -13.28
C LEU A 73 2.09 -4.26 -12.39
N ARG A 74 1.01 -3.50 -12.19
CA ARG A 74 -0.16 -3.86 -11.39
C ARG A 74 -1.44 -3.49 -12.13
N PHE A 75 -2.57 -4.03 -11.67
CA PHE A 75 -3.89 -3.63 -12.16
C PHE A 75 -4.12 -2.12 -12.12
N GLY A 76 -4.79 -1.60 -13.14
CA GLY A 76 -5.13 -0.19 -13.29
C GLY A 76 -3.98 0.67 -13.80
N MET A 77 -2.76 0.16 -13.84
CA MET A 77 -1.63 0.95 -14.30
C MET A 77 -1.63 1.09 -15.82
N PRO A 78 -1.32 2.29 -16.35
CA PRO A 78 -1.10 2.46 -17.76
C PRO A 78 0.20 1.75 -18.15
N ALA A 79 0.16 1.05 -19.27
CA ALA A 79 1.29 0.28 -19.79
C ALA A 79 1.30 0.34 -21.32
N VAL A 80 2.44 0.01 -21.90
CA VAL A 80 2.62 -0.01 -23.35
C VAL A 80 3.18 -1.34 -23.79
N LEU A 81 2.46 -2.01 -24.69
CA LEU A 81 2.98 -3.15 -25.44
C LEU A 81 3.93 -2.61 -26.50
N PHE A 82 5.16 -3.10 -26.55
CA PHE A 82 6.16 -2.66 -27.52
C PHE A 82 6.89 -3.82 -28.20
N SER A 83 7.43 -3.56 -29.39
CA SER A 83 8.39 -4.43 -30.07
C SER A 83 9.81 -3.88 -29.89
N ASN A 84 10.78 -4.74 -29.57
CA ASN A 84 12.18 -4.31 -29.43
C ASN A 84 12.90 -4.09 -30.78
N HIS A 85 12.22 -4.31 -31.92
CA HIS A 85 12.77 -3.98 -33.24
C HIS A 85 12.76 -2.46 -33.49
N GLU A 86 11.60 -1.81 -33.37
CA GLU A 86 11.46 -0.35 -33.39
C GLU A 86 10.75 0.17 -32.12
N PRO A 87 11.40 0.12 -30.93
CA PRO A 87 10.74 0.38 -29.64
C PRO A 87 10.16 1.79 -29.47
N LYS A 88 10.54 2.74 -30.33
CA LYS A 88 9.98 4.11 -30.33
C LYS A 88 8.71 4.24 -31.19
N LYS A 89 8.47 3.35 -32.15
CA LYS A 89 7.35 3.40 -33.10
C LYS A 89 6.35 2.28 -32.88
N ASP A 90 6.83 1.06 -32.62
CA ASP A 90 6.01 -0.12 -32.39
C ASP A 90 5.52 -0.14 -30.94
N ARG A 91 4.50 0.68 -30.66
CA ARG A 91 3.96 0.88 -29.32
C ARG A 91 2.43 0.92 -29.34
N LEU A 92 1.81 0.23 -28.41
CA LEU A 92 0.37 0.30 -28.15
C LEU A 92 0.10 0.52 -26.67
N GLU A 93 -0.51 1.66 -26.37
CA GLU A 93 -0.91 2.00 -25.02
C GLU A 93 -2.17 1.24 -24.60
N GLY A 94 -2.19 0.87 -23.33
CA GLY A 94 -3.32 0.22 -22.70
C GLY A 94 -3.28 0.34 -21.19
N ILE A 95 -4.26 -0.29 -20.55
CA ILE A 95 -4.36 -0.36 -19.09
C ILE A 95 -4.27 -1.83 -18.69
N VAL A 96 -3.45 -2.12 -17.68
CA VAL A 96 -3.37 -3.47 -17.11
C VAL A 96 -4.68 -3.81 -16.43
N THR A 97 -5.44 -4.76 -16.97
CA THR A 97 -6.74 -5.20 -16.43
C THR A 97 -6.63 -6.47 -15.58
N HIS A 98 -5.52 -7.18 -15.66
CA HIS A 98 -5.22 -8.28 -14.77
C HIS A 98 -3.71 -8.49 -14.66
N GLN A 99 -3.21 -8.82 -13.48
CA GLN A 99 -1.84 -9.30 -13.30
C GLN A 99 -1.86 -10.40 -12.24
N GLY A 100 -1.28 -11.55 -12.59
CA GLY A 100 -1.22 -12.72 -11.72
C GLY A 100 -0.03 -13.60 -12.08
N GLY A 101 0.90 -13.78 -11.14
CA GLY A 101 2.16 -14.47 -11.39
C GLY A 101 2.88 -13.91 -12.61
N ASN A 102 3.18 -14.78 -13.57
CA ASN A 102 3.86 -14.43 -14.83
C ASN A 102 2.92 -14.06 -15.97
N ARG A 103 1.61 -13.92 -15.71
CA ARG A 103 0.61 -13.56 -16.71
C ARG A 103 0.01 -12.19 -16.42
N LEU A 104 -0.30 -11.49 -17.50
CA LEU A 104 -0.88 -10.14 -17.45
C LEU A 104 -1.89 -9.99 -18.60
N LYS A 105 -3.01 -9.34 -18.32
CA LYS A 105 -3.93 -8.86 -19.36
C LYS A 105 -3.82 -7.34 -19.47
N ILE A 106 -3.65 -6.85 -20.69
CA ILE A 106 -3.63 -5.44 -21.02
C ILE A 106 -4.76 -5.13 -21.99
N THR A 107 -5.60 -4.16 -21.64
CA THR A 107 -6.65 -3.64 -22.54
C THR A 107 -6.08 -2.47 -23.33
N LEU A 108 -5.86 -2.69 -24.62
CA LEU A 108 -5.25 -1.75 -25.55
C LEU A 108 -6.31 -0.84 -26.18
N ARG A 109 -5.90 0.39 -26.51
CA ARG A 109 -6.76 1.37 -27.19
C ARG A 109 -6.88 1.10 -28.71
N THR A 110 -7.07 -0.15 -29.11
CA THR A 110 -7.21 -0.59 -30.50
C THR A 110 -8.16 -1.78 -30.58
N ASP A 111 -8.72 -2.03 -31.76
CA ASP A 111 -9.63 -3.12 -32.09
C ASP A 111 -8.91 -4.36 -32.66
N GLU A 112 -7.73 -4.20 -33.26
CA GLU A 112 -6.90 -5.29 -33.79
C GLU A 112 -5.41 -5.14 -33.42
N LEU A 113 -4.73 -6.28 -33.23
CA LEU A 113 -3.29 -6.29 -33.00
C LEU A 113 -2.54 -6.00 -34.31
N PRO A 114 -1.55 -5.07 -34.31
CA PRO A 114 -0.78 -4.68 -35.48
C PRO A 114 0.17 -5.80 -35.92
N GLU A 115 0.59 -5.79 -37.18
CA GLU A 115 1.40 -6.88 -37.75
C GLU A 115 2.70 -7.13 -36.98
N TRP A 116 3.37 -6.07 -36.50
CA TRP A 116 4.60 -6.18 -35.71
C TRP A 116 4.43 -6.98 -34.40
N SER A 117 3.20 -7.13 -33.91
CA SER A 117 2.92 -7.94 -32.71
C SER A 117 3.11 -9.45 -32.93
N ARG A 118 3.32 -9.88 -34.19
CA ARG A 118 3.47 -11.30 -34.56
C ARG A 118 4.92 -11.75 -34.74
N ASP A 119 5.83 -10.82 -35.00
CA ASP A 119 7.19 -11.12 -35.48
C ASP A 119 8.32 -10.70 -34.52
N GLY A 120 7.99 -10.15 -33.33
CA GLY A 120 8.97 -9.45 -32.49
C GLY A 120 9.33 -10.10 -31.15
N LYS A 121 10.51 -9.71 -30.62
CA LYS A 121 10.75 -9.76 -29.16
C LYS A 121 9.92 -8.66 -28.49
N LEU A 122 8.74 -9.04 -28.02
CA LEU A 122 7.79 -8.13 -27.40
C LEU A 122 8.15 -7.85 -25.94
N GLY A 123 7.76 -6.67 -25.47
CA GLY A 123 7.85 -6.28 -24.08
C GLY A 123 6.63 -5.47 -23.64
N ILE A 124 6.47 -5.31 -22.33
CA ILE A 124 5.55 -4.36 -21.74
C ILE A 124 6.35 -3.41 -20.86
N ASP A 125 6.25 -2.12 -21.14
CA ASP A 125 6.77 -1.06 -20.29
C ASP A 125 5.63 -0.45 -19.48
N LEU A 126 5.91 -0.16 -18.21
CA LEU A 126 5.03 0.65 -17.39
C LEU A 126 5.05 2.10 -17.89
N LEU A 127 3.89 2.74 -17.98
CA LEU A 127 3.78 4.17 -18.28
C LEU A 127 3.66 5.00 -17.00
N PHE A 128 3.93 6.30 -17.13
CA PHE A 128 3.66 7.27 -16.06
C PHE A 128 2.16 7.31 -15.74
N ASP A 129 1.81 7.31 -14.46
CA ASP A 129 0.41 7.29 -13.99
C ASP A 129 -0.19 8.71 -13.96
N ASP A 130 -0.47 9.26 -15.15
CA ASP A 130 -1.16 10.55 -15.26
C ASP A 130 -2.57 10.54 -14.66
N ASN A 131 -3.25 9.38 -14.69
CA ASN A 131 -4.64 9.26 -14.26
C ASN A 131 -4.81 9.55 -12.76
N SER A 132 -3.94 9.00 -11.90
CA SER A 132 -4.00 9.29 -10.46
C SER A 132 -3.88 10.78 -10.15
N TYR A 133 -2.98 11.50 -10.85
CA TYR A 133 -2.85 12.96 -10.70
C TYR A 133 -4.08 13.71 -11.20
N ASP A 134 -4.66 13.30 -12.32
CA ASP A 134 -5.86 13.93 -12.86
C ASP A 134 -7.07 13.75 -11.94
N GLU A 135 -7.23 12.57 -11.34
CA GLU A 135 -8.26 12.28 -10.33
C GLU A 135 -8.09 13.14 -9.07
N MET A 136 -6.85 13.26 -8.57
CA MET A 136 -6.53 14.12 -7.43
C MET A 136 -6.80 15.61 -7.73
N GLN A 137 -6.41 16.10 -8.91
CA GLN A 137 -6.68 17.48 -9.32
C GLN A 137 -8.18 17.74 -9.47
N GLY A 138 -8.93 16.79 -10.03
CA GLY A 138 -10.38 16.85 -10.15
C GLY A 138 -11.05 16.97 -8.78
N ALA A 139 -10.64 16.13 -7.83
CA ALA A 139 -11.15 16.17 -6.46
C ALA A 139 -10.86 17.51 -5.76
N ILE A 140 -9.62 18.04 -5.87
CA ILE A 140 -9.28 19.36 -5.31
C ILE A 140 -10.18 20.47 -5.87
N LYS A 141 -10.39 20.49 -7.19
CA LYS A 141 -11.24 21.49 -7.84
C LYS A 141 -12.70 21.39 -7.37
N SER A 142 -13.23 20.18 -7.25
CA SER A 142 -14.56 19.95 -6.70
C SER A 142 -14.68 20.36 -5.24
N ALA A 143 -13.67 20.07 -4.41
CA ALA A 143 -13.63 20.51 -3.01
C ALA A 143 -13.60 22.04 -2.89
N ALA A 144 -12.81 22.72 -3.74
CA ALA A 144 -12.76 24.17 -3.79
C ALA A 144 -14.12 24.78 -4.16
N ALA A 145 -14.81 24.22 -5.15
CA ALA A 145 -16.15 24.68 -5.54
C ALA A 145 -17.19 24.45 -4.43
N LEU A 146 -17.11 23.32 -3.71
CA LEU A 146 -18.01 23.04 -2.58
C LEU A 146 -17.73 23.93 -1.36
N LEU A 147 -16.49 24.36 -1.15
CA LEU A 147 -16.16 25.27 -0.04
C LEU A 147 -16.97 26.58 -0.13
N GLU A 148 -17.25 27.06 -1.34
CA GLU A 148 -18.05 28.26 -1.59
C GLU A 148 -19.56 28.01 -1.41
N ASN A 149 -20.00 26.75 -1.38
CA ASN A 149 -21.41 26.38 -1.20
C ASN A 149 -21.75 26.21 0.29
N GLU A 150 -22.54 27.13 0.83
CA GLU A 150 -23.02 27.13 2.23
C GLU A 150 -23.79 25.85 2.62
N LYS A 151 -24.54 25.24 1.69
CA LYS A 151 -25.41 24.09 1.99
C LYS A 151 -24.68 22.74 1.91
N GLU A 152 -23.83 22.57 0.90
CA GLU A 152 -23.21 21.28 0.59
C GLU A 152 -21.73 21.18 1.01
N GLY A 153 -21.10 22.32 1.33
CA GLY A 153 -19.68 22.40 1.68
C GLY A 153 -19.33 22.13 3.15
N ARG A 154 -20.27 21.66 3.97
CA ARG A 154 -20.06 21.55 5.44
C ARG A 154 -18.83 20.71 5.79
N LEU A 155 -18.72 19.50 5.24
CA LEU A 155 -17.59 18.60 5.52
C LEU A 155 -16.26 19.21 5.07
N VAL A 156 -16.23 19.87 3.90
CA VAL A 156 -15.05 20.56 3.38
C VAL A 156 -14.61 21.66 4.35
N LYS A 157 -15.55 22.52 4.79
CA LYS A 157 -15.28 23.60 5.75
C LYS A 157 -14.75 23.08 7.09
N ILE A 158 -15.23 21.93 7.56
CA ILE A 158 -14.69 21.30 8.77
C ILE A 158 -13.26 20.86 8.54
N LEU A 159 -12.99 20.09 7.49
CA LEU A 159 -11.66 19.54 7.21
C LEU A 159 -10.61 20.62 6.91
N THR A 160 -11.02 21.81 6.45
CA THR A 160 -10.13 22.98 6.25
C THR A 160 -10.08 23.93 7.46
N GLY A 161 -10.79 23.64 8.55
CA GLY A 161 -10.76 24.41 9.80
C GLY A 161 -11.68 25.64 9.85
N GLU A 162 -12.57 25.84 8.88
CA GLU A 162 -13.54 26.95 8.88
C GLU A 162 -14.76 26.69 9.79
N LYS A 163 -15.05 25.41 10.11
CA LYS A 163 -16.13 25.00 11.01
C LYS A 163 -15.66 23.88 11.95
N SER A 164 -16.32 23.73 13.09
CA SER A 164 -16.09 22.63 14.02
C SER A 164 -17.02 21.44 13.75
N PRO A 165 -16.55 20.20 13.98
CA PRO A 165 -17.37 18.99 13.89
C PRO A 165 -18.42 18.92 15.00
N SER A 166 -19.55 18.25 14.72
CA SER A 166 -20.59 18.01 15.73
C SER A 166 -20.72 16.53 16.11
N PHE A 167 -21.19 16.28 17.33
CA PHE A 167 -21.40 14.95 17.90
C PHE A 167 -22.82 14.81 18.45
N ASN A 168 -23.45 13.66 18.20
CA ASN A 168 -24.74 13.30 18.78
C ASN A 168 -24.52 12.70 20.17
N GLN A 169 -24.88 13.45 21.20
CA GLN A 169 -24.75 13.06 22.62
C GLN A 169 -25.88 12.16 23.11
N GLU A 170 -26.95 11.98 22.33
CA GLU A 170 -28.13 11.19 22.74
C GLU A 170 -28.01 9.70 22.40
N LEU A 171 -26.93 9.28 21.73
CA LEU A 171 -26.72 7.89 21.38
C LEU A 171 -26.30 7.07 22.62
N PRO A 172 -26.91 5.91 22.86
CA PRO A 172 -26.51 5.04 23.95
C PRO A 172 -25.10 4.50 23.68
N GLU A 173 -24.24 4.53 24.70
CA GLU A 173 -22.93 3.90 24.63
C GLU A 173 -23.06 2.40 24.42
N ILE A 174 -22.29 1.87 23.48
CA ILE A 174 -22.16 0.44 23.27
C ILE A 174 -20.85 -0.04 23.84
N SER A 175 -20.87 -1.23 24.43
CA SER A 175 -19.67 -1.96 24.83
C SER A 175 -19.58 -3.24 24.02
N ILE A 176 -18.48 -3.38 23.29
CA ILE A 176 -18.16 -4.57 22.50
C ILE A 176 -17.16 -5.39 23.33
N PRO A 177 -17.55 -6.58 23.85
CA PRO A 177 -16.73 -7.34 24.79
C PRO A 177 -15.34 -7.76 24.27
N LYS A 178 -15.16 -7.80 22.95
CA LYS A 178 -13.88 -8.15 22.31
C LYS A 178 -12.87 -7.00 22.30
N LEU A 179 -13.28 -5.77 22.63
CA LEU A 179 -12.47 -4.56 22.56
C LEU A 179 -12.06 -4.11 23.96
N ASN A 180 -10.88 -3.48 24.08
CA ASN A 180 -10.48 -2.80 25.30
C ASN A 180 -11.23 -1.47 25.49
N SER A 181 -10.95 -0.75 26.59
CA SER A 181 -11.61 0.53 26.89
C SER A 181 -11.37 1.60 25.82
N SER A 182 -10.11 1.86 25.44
CA SER A 182 -9.76 2.87 24.42
C SER A 182 -10.36 2.56 23.04
N GLN A 183 -10.45 1.29 22.69
CA GLN A 183 -11.09 0.84 21.44
C GLN A 183 -12.61 1.00 21.48
N ASN A 184 -13.26 0.70 22.62
CA ASN A 184 -14.70 0.97 22.79
C ASN A 184 -15.01 2.47 22.76
N GLU A 185 -14.18 3.30 23.38
CA GLU A 185 -14.29 4.76 23.30
C GLU A 185 -14.19 5.25 21.85
N ALA A 186 -13.22 4.73 21.09
CA ALA A 186 -13.07 5.04 19.68
C ALA A 186 -14.32 4.63 18.86
N VAL A 187 -14.90 3.45 19.13
CA VAL A 187 -16.16 3.02 18.49
C VAL A 187 -17.31 3.97 18.83
N ASN A 188 -17.51 4.30 20.10
CA ASN A 188 -18.60 5.19 20.54
C ASN A 188 -18.47 6.58 19.95
N LYS A 189 -17.25 7.12 19.90
CA LYS A 189 -17.01 8.44 19.31
C LYS A 189 -17.15 8.43 17.79
N ILE A 190 -16.77 7.34 17.11
CA ILE A 190 -17.13 7.15 15.70
C ILE A 190 -18.64 7.19 15.54
N LEU A 191 -19.43 6.49 16.38
CA LEU A 191 -20.89 6.49 16.25
C LEU A 191 -21.50 7.87 16.51
N ALA A 192 -21.01 8.56 17.54
CA ALA A 192 -21.48 9.90 17.92
C ALA A 192 -21.16 10.98 16.87
N ALA A 193 -20.03 10.89 16.16
CA ALA A 193 -19.65 11.94 15.23
C ALA A 193 -20.65 12.10 14.08
N SER A 194 -21.02 13.34 13.76
CA SER A 194 -21.85 13.66 12.61
C SER A 194 -21.02 13.88 11.34
N ASP A 195 -19.82 14.47 11.49
CA ASP A 195 -18.99 14.92 10.37
C ASP A 195 -17.61 14.23 10.33
N LEU A 196 -16.87 14.27 11.43
CA LEU A 196 -15.47 13.82 11.51
C LEU A 196 -15.22 13.02 12.79
N ALA A 197 -14.61 11.85 12.66
CA ALA A 197 -13.98 11.13 13.77
C ALA A 197 -12.56 10.72 13.38
N ILE A 198 -11.63 10.76 14.33
CA ILE A 198 -10.23 10.41 14.10
C ILE A 198 -9.80 9.33 15.09
N VAL A 199 -9.38 8.18 14.57
CA VAL A 199 -8.75 7.11 15.36
C VAL A 199 -7.25 7.19 15.15
N HIS A 200 -6.55 7.72 16.15
CA HIS A 200 -5.09 7.66 16.21
C HIS A 200 -4.70 6.28 16.75
N GLY A 201 -4.18 5.43 15.86
CA GLY A 201 -3.83 4.05 16.18
C GLY A 201 -2.32 3.80 16.07
N PRO A 202 -1.56 3.98 17.17
CA PRO A 202 -0.14 3.64 17.25
C PRO A 202 0.15 2.15 16.94
N PRO A 203 1.43 1.77 16.75
CA PRO A 203 1.81 0.39 16.41
C PRO A 203 1.26 -0.65 17.40
N GLY A 204 0.64 -1.71 16.87
CA GLY A 204 0.17 -2.84 17.69
C GLY A 204 -1.12 -2.60 18.48
N THR A 205 -1.78 -1.45 18.35
CA THR A 205 -2.97 -1.09 19.15
C THR A 205 -4.31 -1.65 18.64
N GLY A 206 -4.30 -2.40 17.54
CA GLY A 206 -5.52 -3.00 16.98
C GLY A 206 -6.44 -2.01 16.25
N LYS A 207 -5.88 -0.98 15.62
CA LYS A 207 -6.60 0.00 14.77
C LYS A 207 -7.58 -0.67 13.80
N THR A 208 -7.11 -1.62 13.00
CA THR A 208 -7.96 -2.35 12.03
C THR A 208 -9.10 -3.10 12.72
N THR A 209 -8.84 -3.77 13.85
CA THR A 209 -9.87 -4.45 14.65
C THR A 209 -10.93 -3.47 15.13
N THR A 210 -10.51 -2.29 15.61
CA THR A 210 -11.39 -1.22 16.07
C THR A 210 -12.28 -0.69 14.95
N LEU A 211 -11.69 -0.41 13.78
CA LEU A 211 -12.43 0.06 12.60
C LEU A 211 -13.47 -0.97 12.13
N VAL A 212 -13.10 -2.25 12.08
CA VAL A 212 -14.02 -3.33 11.67
C VAL A 212 -15.23 -3.39 12.60
N GLN A 213 -15.03 -3.30 13.92
CA GLN A 213 -16.14 -3.28 14.87
C GLN A 213 -16.96 -1.98 14.80
N ALA A 214 -16.31 -0.83 14.58
CA ALA A 214 -17.00 0.44 14.37
C ALA A 214 -17.89 0.42 13.12
N ILE A 215 -17.39 -0.13 12.00
CA ILE A 215 -18.15 -0.32 10.75
C ILE A 215 -19.35 -1.23 11.01
N LYS A 216 -19.15 -2.35 11.70
CA LYS A 216 -20.24 -3.26 12.07
C LYS A 216 -21.29 -2.58 12.95
N ALA A 217 -20.89 -1.71 13.87
CA ALA A 217 -21.80 -0.94 14.71
C ALA A 217 -22.56 0.13 13.91
N LEU A 218 -21.89 0.85 13.00
CA LEU A 218 -22.52 1.83 12.10
C LEU A 218 -23.61 1.17 11.24
N LEU A 219 -23.33 -0.01 10.67
CA LEU A 219 -24.29 -0.79 9.88
C LEU A 219 -25.50 -1.27 10.68
N LYS A 220 -25.40 -1.37 12.01
CA LYS A 220 -26.53 -1.71 12.89
C LYS A 220 -27.43 -0.51 13.18
N GLN A 221 -26.89 0.71 13.18
CA GLN A 221 -27.67 1.94 13.41
C GLN A 221 -28.53 2.33 12.19
N GLY A 222 -28.24 1.80 11.00
CA GLY A 222 -29.06 2.02 9.82
C GLY A 222 -28.65 1.19 8.60
N ARG A 223 -29.57 1.04 7.65
CA ARG A 223 -29.29 0.40 6.35
C ARG A 223 -28.52 1.35 5.44
N GLN A 224 -27.23 1.51 5.69
CA GLN A 224 -26.39 2.45 4.95
C GLN A 224 -25.15 1.74 4.43
N GLN A 225 -24.82 1.99 3.17
CA GLN A 225 -23.60 1.48 2.56
C GLN A 225 -22.41 2.33 3.03
N ILE A 226 -21.32 1.67 3.40
CA ILE A 226 -20.09 2.31 3.87
C ILE A 226 -18.99 2.10 2.83
N LEU A 227 -18.27 3.16 2.49
CA LEU A 227 -17.07 3.09 1.66
C LEU A 227 -15.85 3.07 2.57
N VAL A 228 -15.03 2.03 2.46
CA VAL A 228 -13.79 1.86 3.21
C VAL A 228 -12.62 1.93 2.24
N VAL A 229 -11.68 2.81 2.51
CA VAL A 229 -10.55 3.07 1.62
C VAL A 229 -9.24 3.13 2.36
N ALA A 230 -8.15 2.85 1.63
CA ALA A 230 -6.78 3.01 2.11
C ALA A 230 -5.86 3.40 0.95
N PRO A 231 -4.68 3.99 1.21
CA PRO A 231 -3.72 4.34 0.16
C PRO A 231 -3.11 3.12 -0.53
N SER A 232 -2.97 1.98 0.16
CA SER A 232 -2.34 0.77 -0.39
C SER A 232 -3.34 -0.39 -0.58
N ASN A 233 -3.18 -1.15 -1.67
CA ASN A 233 -4.01 -2.35 -1.90
C ASN A 233 -3.90 -3.38 -0.77
N THR A 234 -2.72 -3.53 -0.16
CA THR A 234 -2.51 -4.45 0.97
C THR A 234 -3.38 -4.10 2.17
N ALA A 235 -3.52 -2.81 2.49
CA ALA A 235 -4.39 -2.35 3.57
C ALA A 235 -5.87 -2.56 3.24
N VAL A 236 -6.27 -2.30 1.99
CA VAL A 236 -7.64 -2.58 1.53
C VAL A 236 -7.97 -4.07 1.64
N ASP A 237 -7.08 -4.93 1.15
CA ASP A 237 -7.25 -6.38 1.15
C ASP A 237 -7.40 -6.92 2.59
N LEU A 238 -6.57 -6.44 3.54
CA LEU A 238 -6.69 -6.79 4.96
C LEU A 238 -8.06 -6.40 5.53
N LEU A 239 -8.53 -5.18 5.26
CA LEU A 239 -9.84 -4.72 5.70
C LEU A 239 -10.97 -5.54 5.07
N SER A 240 -10.90 -5.85 3.77
CA SER A 240 -11.88 -6.69 3.08
C SER A 240 -12.00 -8.08 3.72
N GLU A 241 -10.88 -8.72 4.06
CA GLU A 241 -10.86 -10.01 4.76
C GLU A 241 -11.50 -9.90 6.15
N LYS A 242 -11.07 -8.94 6.96
CA LYS A 242 -11.57 -8.77 8.35
C LYS A 242 -13.05 -8.40 8.42
N LEU A 243 -13.53 -7.58 7.48
CA LEU A 243 -14.95 -7.25 7.39
C LEU A 243 -15.79 -8.47 6.97
N THR A 244 -15.26 -9.30 6.07
CA THR A 244 -15.90 -10.56 5.66
C THR A 244 -15.91 -11.58 6.80
N ASP A 245 -14.84 -11.65 7.63
CA ASP A 245 -14.78 -12.49 8.83
C ASP A 245 -15.89 -12.17 9.84
N GLU A 246 -16.32 -10.92 9.89
CA GLU A 246 -17.44 -10.46 10.73
C GLU A 246 -18.82 -10.71 10.11
N GLY A 247 -18.87 -11.38 8.95
CA GLY A 247 -20.10 -11.77 8.26
C GLY A 247 -20.73 -10.65 7.42
N LEU A 248 -19.98 -9.60 7.09
CA LEU A 248 -20.48 -8.49 6.28
C LEU A 248 -20.40 -8.81 4.78
N ASN A 249 -21.38 -8.36 4.00
CA ASN A 249 -21.31 -8.46 2.53
C ASN A 249 -20.39 -7.38 1.96
N VAL A 250 -19.14 -7.76 1.70
CA VAL A 250 -18.09 -6.88 1.18
C VAL A 250 -17.98 -7.00 -0.35
N LEU A 251 -17.80 -5.86 -1.01
CA LEU A 251 -17.38 -5.76 -2.41
C LEU A 251 -16.02 -5.07 -2.51
N ARG A 252 -15.02 -5.77 -3.08
CA ARG A 252 -13.69 -5.24 -3.35
C ARG A 252 -13.63 -4.67 -4.78
N VAL A 253 -13.40 -3.36 -4.88
CA VAL A 253 -13.23 -2.66 -6.16
C VAL A 253 -11.76 -2.58 -6.52
N GLY A 254 -11.39 -3.09 -7.69
CA GLY A 254 -10.01 -3.25 -8.15
C GLY A 254 -9.43 -4.62 -7.80
N ASN A 255 -8.23 -4.91 -8.28
CA ASN A 255 -7.62 -6.23 -8.09
C ASN A 255 -6.84 -6.31 -6.77
N PRO A 256 -7.06 -7.38 -5.98
CA PRO A 256 -6.24 -7.69 -4.81
C PRO A 256 -4.78 -7.90 -5.19
N VAL A 257 -3.87 -7.51 -4.28
CA VAL A 257 -2.44 -7.87 -4.40
C VAL A 257 -2.21 -9.26 -3.82
N ARG A 258 -2.98 -9.62 -2.78
CA ARG A 258 -2.92 -10.96 -2.19
C ARG A 258 -3.72 -11.95 -3.03
N VAL A 259 -3.07 -13.06 -3.40
CA VAL A 259 -3.64 -14.10 -4.27
C VAL A 259 -4.54 -15.09 -3.49
N SER A 260 -5.19 -14.66 -2.40
CA SER A 260 -6.09 -15.56 -1.68
C SER A 260 -7.38 -15.73 -2.49
N GLU A 261 -7.82 -16.99 -2.67
CA GLU A 261 -9.06 -17.31 -3.39
C GLU A 261 -10.26 -16.57 -2.77
N ARG A 262 -10.22 -16.43 -1.44
CA ARG A 262 -11.20 -15.65 -0.68
C ARG A 262 -11.24 -14.19 -1.11
N LEU A 263 -10.12 -13.50 -1.20
CA LEU A 263 -10.08 -12.09 -1.67
C LEU A 263 -10.54 -11.95 -3.11
N MET A 264 -10.14 -12.88 -3.98
CA MET A 264 -10.61 -12.88 -5.37
C MET A 264 -12.14 -12.99 -5.43
N SER A 265 -12.76 -13.84 -4.61
CA SER A 265 -14.22 -13.98 -4.54
C SER A 265 -14.97 -12.70 -4.13
N LEU A 266 -14.29 -11.75 -3.47
CA LEU A 266 -14.87 -10.46 -3.08
C LEU A 266 -14.85 -9.43 -4.22
N THR A 267 -14.08 -9.66 -5.29
CA THR A 267 -13.95 -8.72 -6.40
C THR A 267 -15.24 -8.61 -7.21
N LEU A 268 -15.43 -7.44 -7.83
CA LEU A 268 -16.57 -7.23 -8.73
C LEU A 268 -16.62 -8.27 -9.85
N ASP A 269 -15.50 -8.54 -10.50
CA ASP A 269 -15.43 -9.48 -11.63
C ASP A 269 -15.83 -10.90 -11.21
N SER A 270 -15.36 -11.35 -10.05
CA SER A 270 -15.72 -12.67 -9.53
C SER A 270 -17.20 -12.74 -9.14
N LYS A 271 -17.74 -11.68 -8.53
CA LYS A 271 -19.17 -11.62 -8.20
C LYS A 271 -20.06 -11.55 -9.45
N ILE A 272 -19.62 -10.86 -10.52
CA ILE A 272 -20.29 -10.87 -11.83
C ILE A 272 -20.24 -12.28 -12.43
N ALA A 273 -19.09 -12.94 -12.39
CA ALA A 273 -18.93 -14.29 -12.92
C ALA A 273 -19.83 -15.31 -12.21
N ALA A 274 -20.08 -15.11 -10.91
CA ALA A 274 -21.01 -15.90 -10.10
C ALA A 274 -22.48 -15.46 -10.18
N HIS A 275 -22.78 -14.32 -10.83
CA HIS A 275 -24.12 -13.77 -10.89
C HIS A 275 -25.06 -14.63 -11.75
N THR A 276 -26.34 -14.70 -11.38
CA THR A 276 -27.36 -15.52 -12.07
C THR A 276 -27.49 -15.16 -13.56
N ARG A 277 -27.38 -13.87 -13.90
CA ARG A 277 -27.42 -13.34 -15.27
C ARG A 277 -26.18 -13.64 -16.11
N MET A 278 -25.11 -14.22 -15.55
CA MET A 278 -23.90 -14.52 -16.31
C MET A 278 -24.11 -15.56 -17.43
N LYS A 279 -25.09 -16.46 -17.25
CA LYS A 279 -25.49 -17.41 -18.30
C LYS A 279 -26.09 -16.69 -19.51
N ASP A 280 -26.95 -15.69 -19.26
CA ASP A 280 -27.57 -14.86 -20.28
C ASP A 280 -26.48 -14.09 -21.06
N ILE A 281 -25.54 -13.47 -20.33
CA ILE A 281 -24.38 -12.75 -20.90
C ILE A 281 -23.53 -13.66 -21.81
N LYS A 282 -23.18 -14.86 -21.35
CA LYS A 282 -22.39 -15.82 -22.15
C LYS A 282 -23.12 -16.23 -23.43
N THR A 283 -24.43 -16.44 -23.34
CA THR A 283 -25.26 -16.83 -24.49
C THR A 283 -25.33 -15.72 -25.54
N LEU A 284 -25.61 -14.49 -25.10
CA LEU A 284 -25.65 -13.31 -25.97
C LEU A 284 -24.28 -13.02 -26.60
N LYS A 285 -23.17 -13.12 -25.84
CA LYS A 285 -21.81 -12.97 -26.38
C LYS A 285 -21.49 -14.01 -27.46
N LYS A 286 -21.92 -15.27 -27.26
CA LYS A 286 -21.74 -16.32 -28.27
C LYS A 286 -22.51 -15.99 -29.55
N GLN A 287 -23.76 -15.57 -29.43
CA GLN A 287 -24.58 -15.15 -30.58
C GLN A 287 -23.95 -13.97 -31.32
N ALA A 288 -23.52 -12.92 -30.62
CA ALA A 288 -22.84 -11.77 -31.23
C ALA A 288 -21.58 -12.19 -32.00
N ASN A 289 -20.79 -13.14 -31.45
CA ASN A 289 -19.60 -13.65 -32.11
C ASN A 289 -19.92 -14.48 -33.36
N GLU A 290 -21.02 -15.24 -33.36
CA GLU A 290 -21.50 -15.95 -34.55
C GLU A 290 -21.86 -14.98 -35.68
N TYR A 291 -22.57 -13.89 -35.38
CA TYR A 291 -22.87 -12.83 -36.36
C TYR A 291 -21.60 -12.15 -36.89
N LYS A 292 -20.62 -11.84 -36.01
CA LYS A 292 -19.31 -11.31 -36.44
C LYS A 292 -18.57 -12.28 -37.35
N ASN A 293 -18.51 -13.56 -37.00
CA ASN A 293 -17.85 -14.59 -37.80
C ASN A 293 -18.49 -14.75 -39.19
N LEU A 294 -19.83 -14.71 -39.26
CA LEU A 294 -20.55 -14.71 -40.53
C LEU A 294 -20.17 -13.47 -41.36
N ALA A 295 -20.16 -12.28 -40.75
CA ALA A 295 -19.79 -11.04 -41.43
C ALA A 295 -18.35 -11.06 -41.99
N HIS A 296 -17.41 -11.71 -41.30
CA HIS A 296 -16.02 -11.84 -41.74
C HIS A 296 -15.80 -12.85 -42.89
N LYS A 297 -16.70 -13.82 -43.10
CA LYS A 297 -16.57 -14.80 -44.21
C LYS A 297 -16.78 -14.17 -45.60
N TYR A 298 -17.49 -13.04 -45.69
CA TYR A 298 -17.77 -12.35 -46.96
C TYR A 298 -16.60 -11.52 -47.53
N LYS A 299 -15.36 -11.76 -47.10
CA LYS A 299 -14.19 -10.91 -47.42
C LYS A 299 -13.67 -10.97 -48.88
N LYS A 300 -14.17 -11.85 -49.77
CA LYS A 300 -13.44 -12.16 -51.04
C LYS A 300 -14.05 -11.76 -52.39
N ASN A 301 -15.33 -11.41 -52.54
CA ASN A 301 -15.89 -10.89 -53.79
C ASN A 301 -16.92 -9.78 -53.45
N PHE A 302 -16.96 -8.67 -54.20
CA PHE A 302 -17.71 -7.46 -53.83
C PHE A 302 -18.82 -7.09 -54.82
N GLY A 303 -20.05 -7.52 -54.56
CA GLY A 303 -21.30 -6.90 -55.03
C GLY A 303 -21.92 -5.94 -54.00
N LYS A 304 -22.81 -5.03 -54.42
CA LYS A 304 -23.55 -4.10 -53.53
C LYS A 304 -24.37 -4.84 -52.47
N ALA A 305 -25.06 -5.92 -52.87
CA ALA A 305 -25.88 -6.73 -51.99
C ALA A 305 -25.08 -7.41 -50.86
N GLU A 306 -23.88 -7.88 -51.15
CA GLU A 306 -23.00 -8.55 -50.17
C GLU A 306 -22.47 -7.54 -49.14
N ARG A 307 -22.23 -6.28 -49.54
CA ARG A 307 -21.89 -5.19 -48.62
C ARG A 307 -23.04 -4.85 -47.68
N ASP A 308 -24.26 -4.76 -48.21
CA ASP A 308 -25.45 -4.47 -47.42
C ASP A 308 -25.74 -5.61 -46.42
N GLN A 309 -25.59 -6.87 -46.83
CA GLN A 309 -25.74 -8.02 -45.95
C GLN A 309 -24.66 -8.08 -44.86
N ARG A 310 -23.40 -7.78 -45.20
CA ARG A 310 -22.31 -7.66 -44.21
C ARG A 310 -22.60 -6.58 -43.19
N LYS A 311 -23.10 -5.41 -43.63
CA LYS A 311 -23.48 -4.31 -42.74
C LYS A 311 -24.60 -4.74 -41.79
N ALA A 312 -25.65 -5.39 -42.30
CA ALA A 312 -26.75 -5.89 -41.48
C ALA A 312 -26.29 -6.90 -40.40
N LEU A 313 -25.34 -7.80 -40.73
CA LEU A 313 -24.79 -8.76 -39.77
C LEU A 313 -23.98 -8.05 -38.66
N PHE A 314 -23.21 -7.01 -39.00
CA PHE A 314 -22.55 -6.18 -37.99
C PHE A 314 -23.55 -5.40 -37.16
N ASP A 315 -24.58 -4.82 -37.76
CA ASP A 315 -25.62 -4.06 -37.04
C ASP A 315 -26.33 -4.95 -36.01
N GLU A 316 -26.65 -6.21 -36.36
CA GLU A 316 -27.21 -7.17 -35.40
C GLU A 316 -26.22 -7.57 -34.31
N ALA A 317 -24.94 -7.80 -34.65
CA ALA A 317 -23.92 -8.05 -33.63
C ALA A 317 -23.78 -6.88 -32.65
N HIS A 318 -23.83 -5.63 -33.13
CA HIS A 318 -23.80 -4.43 -32.29
C HIS A 318 -25.03 -4.32 -31.39
N LYS A 319 -26.21 -4.64 -31.91
CA LYS A 319 -27.46 -4.64 -31.12
C LYS A 319 -27.41 -5.66 -29.98
N ILE A 320 -26.94 -6.88 -30.25
CA ILE A 320 -26.74 -7.91 -29.22
C ILE A 320 -25.69 -7.45 -28.19
N MET A 321 -24.60 -6.83 -28.63
CA MET A 321 -23.58 -6.29 -27.71
C MET A 321 -24.13 -5.17 -26.81
N LYS A 322 -25.07 -4.36 -27.31
CA LYS A 322 -25.78 -3.36 -26.50
C LYS A 322 -26.65 -4.00 -25.42
N GLU A 323 -27.31 -5.12 -25.75
CA GLU A 323 -28.07 -5.92 -24.79
C GLU A 323 -27.16 -6.61 -23.76
N VAL A 324 -26.01 -7.13 -24.18
CA VAL A 324 -24.98 -7.63 -23.25
C VAL A 324 -24.59 -6.55 -22.25
N ALA A 325 -24.32 -5.33 -22.72
CA ALA A 325 -23.94 -4.23 -21.86
C ALA A 325 -25.02 -3.86 -20.83
N SER A 326 -26.31 -3.89 -21.22
CA SER A 326 -27.42 -3.59 -20.30
C SER A 326 -27.62 -4.69 -19.25
N VAL A 327 -27.52 -5.96 -19.64
CA VAL A 327 -27.64 -7.11 -18.72
C VAL A 327 -26.46 -7.13 -17.74
N GLU A 328 -25.25 -6.87 -18.22
CA GLU A 328 -24.08 -6.74 -17.35
C GLU A 328 -24.21 -5.54 -16.39
N GLN A 329 -24.73 -4.39 -16.84
CA GLN A 329 -24.97 -3.24 -15.97
C GLN A 329 -25.98 -3.57 -14.88
N TYR A 330 -27.09 -4.25 -15.22
CA TYR A 330 -28.06 -4.72 -14.24
C TYR A 330 -27.42 -5.64 -13.18
N ALA A 331 -26.55 -6.57 -13.59
CA ALA A 331 -25.83 -7.43 -12.66
C ALA A 331 -24.91 -6.63 -11.72
N ILE A 332 -24.21 -5.61 -12.24
CA ILE A 332 -23.37 -4.72 -11.44
C ILE A 332 -24.21 -3.96 -10.41
N ASP A 333 -25.34 -3.38 -10.83
CA ASP A 333 -26.22 -2.61 -9.96
C ASP A 333 -26.84 -3.49 -8.85
N ASP A 334 -27.24 -4.72 -9.18
CA ASP A 334 -27.72 -5.71 -8.20
C ASP A 334 -26.64 -6.05 -7.16
N ILE A 335 -25.41 -6.33 -7.61
CA ILE A 335 -24.27 -6.61 -6.72
C ILE A 335 -23.97 -5.41 -5.81
N LEU A 336 -23.93 -4.20 -6.38
CA LEU A 336 -23.66 -2.97 -5.64
C LEU A 336 -24.73 -2.67 -4.59
N SER A 337 -26.01 -2.85 -4.94
CA SER A 337 -27.13 -2.59 -4.03
C SER A 337 -27.16 -3.54 -2.82
N LYS A 338 -26.64 -4.76 -2.99
CA LYS A 338 -26.57 -5.78 -1.94
C LYS A 338 -25.33 -5.62 -1.04
N ALA A 339 -24.29 -4.94 -1.50
CA ALA A 339 -23.06 -4.76 -0.75
C ALA A 339 -23.28 -3.81 0.44
N GLN A 340 -22.95 -4.26 1.65
CA GLN A 340 -23.00 -3.43 2.86
C GLN A 340 -21.76 -2.54 2.95
N VAL A 341 -20.62 -3.07 2.51
CA VAL A 341 -19.33 -2.36 2.52
C VAL A 341 -18.68 -2.47 1.16
N ILE A 342 -18.27 -1.33 0.61
CA ILE A 342 -17.43 -1.25 -0.58
C ILE A 342 -16.01 -0.91 -0.13
N THR A 343 -15.03 -1.70 -0.54
CA THR A 343 -13.62 -1.48 -0.22
C THR A 343 -12.83 -1.15 -1.48
N ALA A 344 -12.04 -0.06 -1.47
CA ALA A 344 -11.25 0.38 -2.62
C ALA A 344 -9.97 1.11 -2.18
N THR A 345 -9.02 1.35 -3.10
CA THR A 345 -7.97 2.35 -2.83
C THR A 345 -8.55 3.76 -2.91
N LEU A 346 -7.81 4.78 -2.45
CA LEU A 346 -8.24 6.19 -2.55
C LEU A 346 -8.64 6.59 -3.98
N VAL A 347 -7.77 6.31 -4.96
CA VAL A 347 -8.07 6.55 -6.39
C VAL A 347 -9.10 5.54 -6.91
N GLY A 348 -9.04 4.29 -6.47
CA GLY A 348 -9.99 3.24 -6.84
C GLY A 348 -11.44 3.55 -6.43
N ALA A 349 -11.67 4.43 -5.46
CA ALA A 349 -12.99 4.94 -5.12
C ALA A 349 -13.65 5.69 -6.28
N ASN A 350 -12.89 6.13 -7.30
CA ASN A 350 -13.43 6.73 -8.53
C ASN A 350 -13.51 5.76 -9.72
N HIS A 351 -13.38 4.46 -9.48
CA HIS A 351 -13.64 3.45 -10.50
C HIS A 351 -15.05 3.61 -11.09
N TYR A 352 -15.20 3.44 -12.41
CA TYR A 352 -16.42 3.79 -13.16
C TYR A 352 -17.70 3.13 -12.63
N THR A 353 -17.59 1.99 -11.96
CA THR A 353 -18.73 1.25 -11.37
C THR A 353 -19.24 1.88 -10.07
N VAL A 354 -18.38 2.57 -9.31
CA VAL A 354 -18.71 3.15 -8.01
C VAL A 354 -18.58 4.67 -7.98
N ARG A 355 -18.11 5.29 -9.08
CA ARG A 355 -17.78 6.71 -9.12
C ARG A 355 -18.94 7.63 -8.73
N ASN A 356 -20.16 7.26 -9.11
CA ASN A 356 -21.38 8.05 -8.92
C ASN A 356 -22.13 7.70 -7.62
N LEU A 357 -21.62 6.76 -6.82
CA LEU A 357 -22.26 6.39 -5.56
C LEU A 357 -21.96 7.43 -4.48
N LYS A 358 -22.95 7.67 -3.61
CA LYS A 358 -22.84 8.50 -2.41
C LYS A 358 -22.98 7.60 -1.19
N TYR A 359 -22.22 7.92 -0.16
CA TYR A 359 -22.15 7.15 1.08
C TYR A 359 -22.47 8.10 2.23
N LYS A 360 -23.08 7.59 3.30
CA LYS A 360 -23.16 8.41 4.51
C LYS A 360 -21.79 8.53 5.18
N THR A 361 -21.05 7.43 5.23
CA THR A 361 -19.76 7.37 5.90
C THR A 361 -18.68 6.80 4.98
N VAL A 362 -17.57 7.52 4.92
CA VAL A 362 -16.30 7.04 4.37
C VAL A 362 -15.34 6.78 5.52
N VAL A 363 -14.68 5.63 5.51
CA VAL A 363 -13.60 5.29 6.43
C VAL A 363 -12.30 5.25 5.65
N ILE A 364 -11.30 6.04 6.07
CA ILE A 364 -9.96 6.05 5.48
C ILE A 364 -8.98 5.46 6.48
N ASP A 365 -8.50 4.25 6.24
CA ASP A 365 -7.40 3.65 7.00
C ASP A 365 -6.04 4.03 6.40
N GLU A 366 -5.00 3.97 7.22
CA GLU A 366 -3.64 4.43 6.91
C GLU A 366 -3.60 5.87 6.36
N ALA A 367 -4.48 6.75 6.87
CA ALA A 367 -4.58 8.15 6.42
C ALA A 367 -3.27 8.96 6.65
N GLY A 368 -2.40 8.53 7.57
CA GLY A 368 -1.07 9.12 7.79
C GLY A 368 -0.06 8.83 6.69
N GLN A 369 -0.37 7.89 5.77
CA GLN A 369 0.45 7.56 4.60
C GLN A 369 -0.16 8.09 3.29
N ALA A 370 -1.28 8.80 3.36
CA ALA A 370 -2.01 9.27 2.21
C ALA A 370 -1.66 10.72 1.87
N LEU A 371 -1.42 11.00 0.59
CA LEU A 371 -1.42 12.36 0.07
C LEU A 371 -2.81 12.96 0.27
N GLU A 372 -2.88 14.15 0.87
CA GLU A 372 -4.16 14.84 1.07
C GLU A 372 -5.00 14.96 -0.22
N PRO A 373 -4.44 15.31 -1.39
CA PRO A 373 -5.18 15.34 -2.65
C PRO A 373 -5.95 14.04 -2.94
N ALA A 374 -5.37 12.88 -2.63
CA ALA A 374 -6.01 11.58 -2.84
C ALA A 374 -7.15 11.32 -1.84
N CYS A 375 -7.05 11.83 -0.60
CA CYS A 375 -8.11 11.70 0.40
C CYS A 375 -9.40 12.41 -0.03
N TRP A 376 -9.31 13.51 -0.78
CA TRP A 376 -10.49 14.24 -1.25
C TRP A 376 -11.36 13.42 -2.22
N ILE A 377 -10.79 12.49 -2.99
CA ILE A 377 -11.53 11.65 -3.95
C ILE A 377 -12.70 10.90 -3.29
N PRO A 378 -12.50 10.10 -2.23
CA PRO A 378 -13.59 9.44 -1.52
C PRO A 378 -14.37 10.39 -0.59
N ILE A 379 -13.74 11.40 0.02
CA ILE A 379 -14.40 12.32 0.97
C ILE A 379 -15.58 13.05 0.32
N LEU A 380 -15.44 13.48 -0.94
CA LEU A 380 -16.48 14.19 -1.68
C LEU A 380 -17.72 13.34 -2.02
N LYS A 381 -17.68 12.05 -1.66
CA LYS A 381 -18.79 11.10 -1.78
C LYS A 381 -19.51 10.86 -0.46
N ALA A 382 -19.07 11.52 0.62
CA ALA A 382 -19.52 11.25 1.98
C ALA A 382 -20.18 12.46 2.65
N GLU A 383 -21.06 12.19 3.62
CA GLU A 383 -21.52 13.18 4.59
C GLU A 383 -20.60 13.22 5.82
N LYS A 384 -20.02 12.07 6.18
CA LYS A 384 -19.14 11.84 7.32
C LYS A 384 -17.87 11.12 6.93
N VAL A 385 -16.75 11.50 7.52
CA VAL A 385 -15.46 10.81 7.37
C VAL A 385 -14.92 10.30 8.70
N VAL A 386 -14.40 9.08 8.68
CA VAL A 386 -13.59 8.52 9.76
C VAL A 386 -12.16 8.40 9.24
N LEU A 387 -11.24 9.15 9.82
CA LEU A 387 -9.81 9.05 9.50
C LEU A 387 -9.14 8.15 10.53
N ALA A 388 -8.36 7.18 10.07
CA ALA A 388 -7.61 6.30 10.93
C ALA A 388 -6.18 6.15 10.44
N GLY A 389 -5.24 6.22 11.37
CA GLY A 389 -3.83 6.17 11.03
C GLY A 389 -2.95 6.60 12.18
N ASP A 390 -1.68 6.80 11.86
CA ASP A 390 -0.68 7.30 12.79
C ASP A 390 0.23 8.27 12.07
N HIS A 391 0.13 9.56 12.43
CA HIS A 391 0.92 10.63 11.82
C HIS A 391 2.36 10.68 12.37
N PHE A 392 2.69 9.87 13.39
CA PHE A 392 4.06 9.68 13.88
C PHE A 392 4.79 8.50 13.22
N GLN A 393 4.15 7.80 12.28
CA GLN A 393 4.79 6.82 11.38
C GLN A 393 5.09 7.46 10.01
N LEU A 394 5.51 6.66 9.02
CA LEU A 394 5.93 7.16 7.71
C LEU A 394 4.86 8.02 7.04
N ALA A 395 5.28 9.19 6.56
CA ALA A 395 4.53 10.07 5.69
C ALA A 395 4.40 9.47 4.26
N PRO A 396 3.49 9.99 3.41
CA PRO A 396 3.46 9.62 2.00
C PRO A 396 4.81 9.87 1.33
N THR A 397 5.20 8.98 0.42
CA THR A 397 6.39 9.17 -0.42
C THR A 397 6.15 10.29 -1.43
N ILE A 398 6.98 11.32 -1.38
CA ILE A 398 6.93 12.49 -2.29
C ILE A 398 8.25 12.55 -3.05
N LYS A 399 8.19 12.69 -4.37
CA LYS A 399 9.35 12.73 -5.26
C LYS A 399 10.00 14.12 -5.27
N SER A 400 9.19 15.17 -5.24
CA SER A 400 9.64 16.55 -5.19
C SER A 400 9.99 16.97 -3.76
N SER A 401 11.28 17.13 -3.50
CA SER A 401 11.79 17.73 -2.27
C SER A 401 11.23 19.14 -2.04
N GLU A 402 10.94 19.90 -3.11
CA GLU A 402 10.32 21.22 -3.03
C GLU A 402 8.87 21.11 -2.56
N ALA A 403 8.06 20.27 -3.21
CA ALA A 403 6.65 20.08 -2.81
C ALA A 403 6.54 19.54 -1.37
N ALA A 404 7.42 18.61 -1.00
CA ALA A 404 7.49 18.08 0.36
C ALA A 404 7.76 19.18 1.39
N LYS A 405 8.78 20.03 1.17
CA LYS A 405 9.13 21.15 2.07
C LYS A 405 8.01 22.19 2.16
N ASN A 406 7.28 22.43 1.07
CA ASN A 406 6.19 23.39 1.01
C ASN A 406 4.85 22.83 1.54
N GLY A 407 4.84 21.64 2.15
CA GLY A 407 3.71 21.13 2.93
C GLY A 407 2.92 19.99 2.30
N LEU A 408 3.35 19.42 1.17
CA LEU A 408 2.69 18.24 0.59
C LEU A 408 2.87 16.98 1.47
N SER A 409 3.92 16.95 2.28
CA SER A 409 4.21 15.85 3.24
C SER A 409 3.27 15.85 4.45
N THR A 410 2.65 17.00 4.75
CA THR A 410 1.68 17.12 5.84
C THR A 410 0.34 16.54 5.42
N THR A 411 0.00 15.38 6.00
CA THR A 411 -1.22 14.65 5.62
C THR A 411 -2.50 15.33 6.12
N LEU A 412 -3.64 14.99 5.50
CA LEU A 412 -4.95 15.44 5.97
C LEU A 412 -5.21 14.99 7.42
N LEU A 413 -4.74 13.80 7.80
CA LEU A 413 -4.84 13.29 9.17
C LEU A 413 -4.13 14.23 10.16
N GLU A 414 -2.88 14.58 9.87
CA GLU A 414 -2.05 15.46 10.72
C GLU A 414 -2.67 16.86 10.87
N LYS A 415 -3.20 17.42 9.79
CA LYS A 415 -3.94 18.68 9.81
C LYS A 415 -5.20 18.59 10.67
N CYS A 416 -6.02 17.56 10.48
CA CYS A 416 -7.27 17.41 11.23
C CYS A 416 -7.04 17.10 12.71
N VAL A 417 -5.98 16.37 13.07
CA VAL A 417 -5.58 16.15 14.47
C VAL A 417 -5.26 17.48 15.15
N SER A 418 -4.57 18.38 14.44
CA SER A 418 -4.20 19.70 14.95
C SER A 418 -5.40 20.66 15.03
N LEU A 419 -6.28 20.62 14.04
CA LEU A 419 -7.45 21.51 13.95
C LEU A 419 -8.59 21.10 14.90
N HIS A 420 -8.81 19.79 15.06
CA HIS A 420 -9.97 19.23 15.77
C HIS A 420 -9.55 18.16 16.79
N PRO A 421 -8.78 18.52 17.84
CA PRO A 421 -8.34 17.56 18.86
C PRO A 421 -9.52 16.86 19.56
N GLU A 422 -10.68 17.52 19.65
CA GLU A 422 -11.92 16.95 20.17
C GLU A 422 -12.46 15.79 19.32
N SER A 423 -12.03 15.63 18.07
CA SER A 423 -12.38 14.50 17.20
C SER A 423 -11.45 13.30 17.33
N VAL A 424 -10.32 13.44 18.03
CA VAL A 424 -9.25 12.44 18.12
C VAL A 424 -9.48 11.47 19.29
N ILE A 425 -9.24 10.19 19.05
CA ILE A 425 -9.13 9.15 20.09
C ILE A 425 -7.83 8.42 19.87
N LEU A 426 -7.00 8.37 20.90
CA LEU A 426 -5.77 7.59 20.92
C LEU A 426 -6.06 6.19 21.44
N LEU A 427 -5.68 5.17 20.68
CA LEU A 427 -5.65 3.80 21.18
C LEU A 427 -4.40 3.62 22.06
N GLU A 428 -4.59 3.29 23.32
CA GLU A 428 -3.51 3.28 24.32
C GLU A 428 -2.86 1.91 24.52
N GLU A 429 -3.63 0.82 24.40
CA GLU A 429 -3.14 -0.52 24.70
C GLU A 429 -2.62 -1.23 23.44
N GLN A 430 -1.36 -1.68 23.45
CA GLN A 430 -0.71 -2.39 22.34
C GLN A 430 -0.49 -3.87 22.63
N TYR A 431 -0.59 -4.70 21.59
CA TYR A 431 -0.56 -6.17 21.63
C TYR A 431 0.60 -6.77 20.82
N ARG A 432 1.66 -6.01 20.58
CA ARG A 432 2.80 -6.41 19.74
C ARG A 432 4.10 -6.53 20.52
N MET A 433 4.51 -5.46 21.18
CA MET A 433 5.88 -5.24 21.64
C MET A 433 6.04 -5.61 23.10
N ASN A 434 7.22 -6.10 23.46
CA ASN A 434 7.69 -6.08 24.84
C ASN A 434 7.70 -4.63 25.38
N GLU A 435 7.45 -4.45 26.67
CA GLU A 435 7.40 -3.13 27.31
C GLU A 435 8.71 -2.33 27.13
N ALA A 436 9.87 -2.99 27.21
CA ALA A 436 11.18 -2.36 27.00
C ALA A 436 11.37 -1.84 25.57
N ILE A 437 10.83 -2.54 24.56
CA ILE A 437 10.88 -2.12 23.15
C ILE A 437 9.92 -0.95 22.92
N MET A 438 8.71 -1.02 23.52
CA MET A 438 7.68 0.00 23.40
C MET A 438 8.09 1.33 24.06
N GLY A 439 8.77 1.28 25.20
CA GLY A 439 8.91 2.41 26.12
C GLY A 439 9.47 3.68 25.47
N TYR A 440 10.57 3.57 24.72
CA TYR A 440 11.16 4.75 24.07
C TYR A 440 10.23 5.39 23.03
N SER A 441 9.60 4.58 22.19
CA SER A 441 8.61 5.05 21.20
C SER A 441 7.41 5.72 21.91
N SER A 442 6.91 5.11 23.01
CA SER A 442 5.83 5.68 23.83
C SER A 442 6.19 7.06 24.37
N GLN A 443 7.40 7.21 24.91
CA GLN A 443 7.89 8.45 25.49
C GLN A 443 7.98 9.58 24.46
N ILE A 444 8.65 9.32 23.33
CA ILE A 444 8.94 10.37 22.34
C ILE A 444 7.72 10.76 21.51
N PHE A 445 6.94 9.78 21.05
CA PHE A 445 5.88 10.04 20.06
C PHE A 445 4.48 10.09 20.67
N TYR A 446 4.27 9.44 21.82
CA TYR A 446 2.92 9.22 22.35
C TYR A 446 2.76 9.67 23.81
N GLN A 447 3.66 10.55 24.29
CA GLN A 447 3.57 11.17 25.63
C GLN A 447 3.40 10.14 26.77
N ASN A 448 4.06 8.98 26.66
CA ASN A 448 3.94 7.85 27.60
C ASN A 448 2.52 7.28 27.77
N LYS A 449 1.61 7.51 26.81
CA LYS A 449 0.24 6.98 26.88
C LYS A 449 0.13 5.51 26.45
N LEU A 450 1.13 4.96 25.75
CA LEU A 450 1.07 3.56 25.33
C LEU A 450 1.34 2.60 26.49
N LYS A 451 0.52 1.56 26.56
CA LYS A 451 0.58 0.51 27.56
C LYS A 451 0.70 -0.85 26.87
N ALA A 452 1.66 -1.66 27.28
CA ALA A 452 1.79 -3.02 26.78
C ALA A 452 0.74 -3.91 27.44
N ASN A 453 -0.07 -4.60 26.64
CA ASN A 453 -0.99 -5.59 27.17
C ASN A 453 -0.20 -6.70 27.89
N VAL A 454 -0.79 -7.27 28.95
CA VAL A 454 -0.18 -8.33 29.76
C VAL A 454 0.35 -9.52 28.95
N SER A 455 -0.28 -9.82 27.80
CA SER A 455 0.13 -10.92 26.90
C SER A 455 1.47 -10.68 26.21
N VAL A 456 1.93 -9.43 26.10
CA VAL A 456 3.16 -9.06 25.39
C VAL A 456 4.15 -8.28 26.26
N ALA A 457 3.70 -7.66 27.36
CA ALA A 457 4.54 -6.77 28.18
C ALA A 457 5.90 -7.38 28.57
N ARG A 458 5.92 -8.69 28.86
CA ARG A 458 7.13 -9.42 29.31
C ARG A 458 7.50 -10.60 28.42
N HIS A 459 6.97 -10.68 27.20
CA HIS A 459 7.30 -11.80 26.32
C HIS A 459 8.75 -11.70 25.83
N LEU A 460 9.44 -12.84 25.78
CA LEU A 460 10.83 -12.96 25.38
C LEU A 460 10.96 -14.05 24.32
N VAL A 461 12.08 -14.08 23.58
CA VAL A 461 12.34 -15.16 22.61
C VAL A 461 12.58 -16.48 23.35
N PHE A 462 13.38 -16.45 24.41
CA PHE A 462 13.64 -17.56 25.33
C PHE A 462 13.83 -17.03 26.77
N PRO A 463 13.82 -17.90 27.80
CA PRO A 463 14.00 -17.46 29.18
C PRO A 463 15.31 -16.69 29.40
N ASN A 464 15.25 -15.57 30.12
CA ASN A 464 16.38 -14.67 30.42
C ASN A 464 16.99 -13.91 29.22
N ASP A 465 16.38 -13.97 28.04
CA ASP A 465 16.78 -13.11 26.92
C ASP A 465 16.51 -11.62 27.22
N ALA A 466 17.33 -10.75 26.64
CA ALA A 466 17.15 -9.29 26.71
C ALA A 466 16.27 -8.81 25.53
N PRO A 467 15.14 -8.14 25.77
CA PRO A 467 14.22 -7.72 24.71
C PRO A 467 14.75 -6.55 23.87
N LEU A 468 15.74 -5.81 24.37
CA LEU A 468 16.38 -4.69 23.69
C LEU A 468 17.89 -4.85 23.78
N ALA A 469 18.60 -4.54 22.70
CA ALA A 469 20.04 -4.36 22.68
C ALA A 469 20.41 -3.23 21.72
N PHE A 470 21.24 -2.29 22.18
CA PHE A 470 21.98 -1.36 21.33
C PHE A 470 23.45 -1.78 21.34
N ILE A 471 23.99 -2.15 20.19
CA ILE A 471 25.38 -2.56 20.04
C ILE A 471 26.14 -1.44 19.36
N ASP A 472 27.00 -0.80 20.12
CA ASP A 472 27.77 0.36 19.70
C ASP A 472 29.02 -0.06 18.92
N THR A 473 29.14 0.47 17.70
CA THR A 473 30.30 0.25 16.83
C THR A 473 31.30 1.42 16.88
N ALA A 474 31.07 2.42 17.73
CA ALA A 474 31.99 3.55 17.93
C ALA A 474 33.40 3.06 18.27
N GLY A 475 34.40 3.61 17.57
CA GLY A 475 35.81 3.25 17.77
C GLY A 475 36.23 1.88 17.21
N CYS A 476 35.34 1.12 16.55
CA CYS A 476 35.68 -0.17 15.94
C CYS A 476 36.32 -0.04 14.54
N GLY A 477 36.35 1.16 13.96
CA GLY A 477 36.81 1.39 12.59
C GLY A 477 35.83 0.90 11.52
N PHE A 478 34.54 0.75 11.85
CA PHE A 478 33.50 0.35 10.90
C PHE A 478 33.07 1.56 10.09
N ASP A 479 33.92 1.99 9.15
CA ASP A 479 33.72 3.20 8.38
C ASP A 479 32.70 2.99 7.26
N GLU A 480 31.82 3.98 7.09
CA GLU A 480 30.88 3.96 5.96
C GLU A 480 31.59 4.16 4.62
N LYS A 481 31.01 3.60 3.56
CA LYS A 481 31.45 3.78 2.16
C LYS A 481 30.32 4.38 1.33
N LEU A 482 30.66 5.39 0.54
CA LEU A 482 29.77 5.99 -0.45
C LEU A 482 29.77 5.15 -1.73
N GLU A 483 28.63 4.54 -2.05
CA GLU A 483 28.38 3.84 -3.32
C GLU A 483 27.33 4.62 -4.12
N GLY A 484 27.80 5.39 -5.11
CA GLY A 484 26.94 6.26 -5.91
C GLY A 484 26.31 7.37 -5.06
N THR A 485 24.98 7.32 -4.87
CA THR A 485 24.23 8.29 -4.06
C THR A 485 23.72 7.71 -2.73
N SER A 486 24.22 6.54 -2.32
CA SER A 486 23.82 5.87 -1.07
C SER A 486 25.06 5.49 -0.26
N SER A 487 24.84 5.17 1.01
CA SER A 487 25.87 4.71 1.93
C SER A 487 25.74 3.22 2.21
N THR A 488 26.88 2.58 2.44
CA THR A 488 27.02 1.21 2.89
C THR A 488 28.01 1.15 4.06
N ASN A 489 27.95 0.10 4.85
CA ASN A 489 28.92 -0.20 5.91
C ASN A 489 29.16 -1.71 5.92
N PRO A 490 30.20 -2.19 5.19
CA PRO A 490 30.49 -3.62 5.06
C PRO A 490 30.84 -4.28 6.40
N ASP A 491 31.57 -3.59 7.27
CA ASP A 491 32.01 -4.11 8.55
C ASP A 491 30.85 -4.23 9.54
N GLU A 492 29.96 -3.24 9.60
CA GLU A 492 28.70 -3.32 10.34
C GLU A 492 27.83 -4.48 9.83
N ALA A 493 27.74 -4.67 8.51
CA ALA A 493 26.98 -5.78 7.92
C ALA A 493 27.55 -7.16 8.30
N ALA A 494 28.88 -7.32 8.20
CA ALA A 494 29.55 -8.56 8.60
C ALA A 494 29.36 -8.84 10.11
N PHE A 495 29.53 -7.80 10.93
CA PHE A 495 29.33 -7.89 12.37
C PHE A 495 27.88 -8.27 12.74
N LEU A 496 26.88 -7.67 12.10
CA LEU A 496 25.47 -7.99 12.31
C LEU A 496 25.22 -9.48 12.10
N PHE A 497 25.73 -10.06 11.02
CA PHE A 497 25.55 -11.48 10.74
C PHE A 497 26.37 -12.38 11.65
N LYS A 498 27.56 -11.95 12.10
CA LYS A 498 28.32 -12.64 13.16
C LYS A 498 27.49 -12.74 14.44
N HIS A 499 26.97 -11.61 14.93
CA HIS A 499 26.13 -11.56 16.12
C HIS A 499 24.83 -12.36 15.95
N LEU A 500 24.14 -12.22 14.80
CA LEU A 500 22.91 -12.97 14.52
C LEU A 500 23.17 -14.49 14.51
N THR A 501 24.30 -14.94 13.96
CA THR A 501 24.68 -16.36 13.94
C THR A 501 24.91 -16.90 15.34
N GLN A 502 25.61 -16.14 16.18
CA GLN A 502 25.82 -16.49 17.58
C GLN A 502 24.49 -16.58 18.33
N TYR A 503 23.62 -15.59 18.16
CA TYR A 503 22.30 -15.55 18.78
C TYR A 503 21.42 -16.74 18.35
N VAL A 504 21.42 -17.08 17.06
CA VAL A 504 20.70 -18.26 16.55
C VAL A 504 21.31 -19.56 17.09
N THR A 505 22.63 -19.62 17.26
CA THR A 505 23.31 -20.78 17.86
C THR A 505 22.90 -20.97 19.32
N GLU A 506 22.88 -19.89 20.12
CA GLU A 506 22.39 -19.93 21.50
C GLU A 506 20.91 -20.35 21.57
N LEU A 507 20.08 -19.77 20.70
CA LEU A 507 18.66 -20.11 20.62
C LEU A 507 18.46 -21.61 20.34
N THR A 508 19.18 -22.16 19.37
CA THR A 508 19.06 -23.57 18.97
C THR A 508 19.63 -24.54 20.02
N GLN A 509 20.59 -24.10 20.84
CA GLN A 509 21.12 -24.87 21.97
C GLN A 509 20.25 -24.78 23.23
N SER A 510 19.34 -23.80 23.30
CA SER A 510 18.46 -23.64 24.46
C SER A 510 17.50 -24.82 24.60
N LYS A 511 17.34 -25.35 25.81
CA LYS A 511 16.47 -26.52 26.10
C LYS A 511 14.98 -26.27 25.79
N SER A 512 14.59 -25.02 25.54
CA SER A 512 13.21 -24.63 25.24
C SER A 512 12.92 -24.56 23.73
N PHE A 513 13.91 -24.80 22.88
CA PHE A 513 13.79 -24.64 21.44
C PHE A 513 13.24 -25.91 20.76
N LYS A 514 12.19 -25.73 19.95
CA LYS A 514 11.75 -26.69 18.94
C LYS A 514 11.98 -26.05 17.57
N ALA A 515 12.50 -26.81 16.61
CA ALA A 515 12.81 -26.29 15.28
C ALA A 515 11.59 -25.66 14.57
N GLU A 516 10.39 -26.19 14.83
CA GLU A 516 9.11 -25.69 14.32
C GLU A 516 8.73 -24.30 14.88
N ASP A 517 9.24 -23.96 16.06
CA ASP A 517 8.97 -22.71 16.78
C ASP A 517 10.04 -21.62 16.51
N PHE A 518 10.84 -21.77 15.45
CA PHE A 518 11.86 -20.79 15.12
C PHE A 518 11.23 -19.39 14.90
N PRO A 519 11.70 -18.36 15.64
CA PRO A 519 11.13 -17.02 15.59
C PRO A 519 11.33 -16.42 14.21
N SER A 520 10.35 -15.62 13.78
CA SER A 520 10.49 -14.83 12.56
C SER A 520 11.49 -13.68 12.78
N ILE A 521 12.42 -13.47 11.84
CA ILE A 521 13.49 -12.47 11.95
C ILE A 521 13.39 -11.49 10.78
N ALA A 522 13.58 -10.19 11.07
CA ALA A 522 13.89 -9.20 10.04
C ALA A 522 15.22 -8.52 10.30
N VAL A 523 15.98 -8.34 9.23
CA VAL A 523 17.15 -7.47 9.19
C VAL A 523 16.78 -6.27 8.33
N ILE A 524 16.81 -5.07 8.91
CA ILE A 524 16.40 -3.85 8.23
C ILE A 524 17.47 -2.77 8.28
N SER A 525 17.48 -1.91 7.27
CA SER A 525 18.35 -0.74 7.18
C SER A 525 17.63 0.40 6.45
N PRO A 526 17.94 1.68 6.75
CA PRO A 526 17.42 2.81 5.99
C PRO A 526 17.96 2.88 4.55
N TYR A 527 19.11 2.25 4.26
CA TYR A 527 19.84 2.44 3.01
C TYR A 527 19.69 1.23 2.08
N LYS A 528 19.26 1.48 0.84
CA LYS A 528 19.00 0.41 -0.14
C LYS A 528 20.25 -0.37 -0.52
N GLU A 529 21.39 0.31 -0.67
CA GLU A 529 22.65 -0.38 -1.02
C GLU A 529 23.16 -1.24 0.15
N GLN A 530 22.96 -0.81 1.41
CA GLN A 530 23.24 -1.65 2.58
C GLN A 530 22.40 -2.94 2.58
N ILE A 531 21.15 -2.89 2.13
CA ILE A 531 20.32 -4.09 1.96
C ILE A 531 20.93 -5.06 0.95
N GLY A 532 21.62 -4.58 -0.08
CA GLY A 532 22.38 -5.42 -1.02
C GLY A 532 23.45 -6.24 -0.30
N LEU A 533 24.31 -5.56 0.47
CA LEU A 533 25.36 -6.21 1.26
C LEU A 533 24.80 -7.18 2.30
N LEU A 534 23.73 -6.79 3.01
CA LEU A 534 23.11 -7.65 4.01
C LEU A 534 22.51 -8.93 3.40
N LYS A 535 21.96 -8.85 2.17
CA LYS A 535 21.48 -10.04 1.46
C LYS A 535 22.62 -10.95 1.03
N GLU A 536 23.74 -10.38 0.59
CA GLU A 536 24.95 -11.14 0.26
C GLU A 536 25.49 -11.86 1.50
N GLN A 537 25.63 -11.17 2.63
CA GLN A 537 26.07 -11.76 3.89
C GLN A 537 25.15 -12.92 4.36
N LEU A 538 23.83 -12.77 4.23
CA LEU A 538 22.88 -13.86 4.50
C LEU A 538 23.10 -15.06 3.57
N ALA A 539 23.32 -14.80 2.27
CA ALA A 539 23.55 -15.83 1.27
C ALA A 539 24.81 -16.68 1.55
N HIS A 540 25.86 -16.05 2.08
CA HIS A 540 27.12 -16.71 2.40
C HIS A 540 27.18 -17.38 3.79
N ASN A 541 26.18 -17.18 4.64
CA ASN A 541 26.18 -17.73 5.99
C ASN A 541 25.60 -19.16 6.06
N ALA A 542 26.48 -20.16 6.17
CA ALA A 542 26.10 -21.57 6.14
C ALA A 542 25.06 -22.00 7.19
N LEU A 543 25.09 -21.42 8.40
CA LEU A 543 24.16 -21.77 9.46
C LEU A 543 22.78 -21.17 9.19
N LEU A 544 22.73 -19.89 8.83
CA LEU A 544 21.49 -19.16 8.60
C LEU A 544 20.78 -19.58 7.31
N GLN A 545 21.49 -20.21 6.35
CA GLN A 545 20.88 -20.77 5.15
C GLN A 545 19.73 -21.73 5.46
N SER A 546 19.82 -22.49 6.56
CA SER A 546 18.77 -23.42 7.02
C SER A 546 17.49 -22.70 7.49
N PHE A 547 17.55 -21.39 7.74
CA PHE A 547 16.46 -20.58 8.25
C PHE A 547 16.10 -19.41 7.32
N THR A 548 16.57 -19.42 6.07
CA THR A 548 16.35 -18.31 5.11
C THR A 548 14.86 -17.96 4.95
N ASP A 549 13.95 -18.94 4.97
CA ASP A 549 12.50 -18.71 4.88
C ASP A 549 11.92 -17.94 6.07
N LYS A 550 12.65 -17.87 7.18
CA LYS A 550 12.27 -17.16 8.42
C LYS A 550 12.97 -15.82 8.58
N ILE A 551 13.99 -15.54 7.76
CA ILE A 551 14.82 -14.33 7.83
C ILE A 551 14.53 -13.46 6.60
N SER A 552 14.00 -12.26 6.82
CA SER A 552 13.75 -11.30 5.74
C SER A 552 14.67 -10.09 5.83
N VAL A 553 15.33 -9.71 4.73
CA VAL A 553 16.23 -8.55 4.65
C VAL A 553 15.62 -7.47 3.75
N ASN A 554 15.26 -6.31 4.32
CA ASN A 554 14.44 -5.29 3.66
C ASN A 554 14.74 -3.87 4.15
N THR A 555 14.38 -2.84 3.37
CA THR A 555 14.42 -1.46 3.88
C THR A 555 13.31 -1.21 4.90
N ILE A 556 13.44 -0.15 5.71
CA ILE A 556 12.39 0.26 6.67
C ILE A 556 11.06 0.47 5.95
N ASP A 557 11.06 1.20 4.84
CA ASP A 557 9.87 1.55 4.06
C ASP A 557 9.13 0.31 3.52
N SER A 558 9.86 -0.71 3.01
CA SER A 558 9.22 -1.93 2.50
C SER A 558 8.74 -2.87 3.60
N PHE A 559 9.22 -2.67 4.83
CA PHE A 559 8.82 -3.44 6.01
C PHE A 559 7.59 -2.88 6.74
N GLN A 560 7.03 -1.78 6.24
CA GLN A 560 5.87 -1.14 6.84
C GLN A 560 4.65 -2.08 6.91
N GLY A 561 3.94 -2.01 8.03
CA GLY A 561 2.78 -2.86 8.29
C GLY A 561 3.09 -4.33 8.62
N GLN A 562 4.36 -4.74 8.53
CA GLN A 562 4.82 -6.06 8.97
C GLN A 562 5.26 -6.02 10.44
N GLU A 563 5.46 -7.21 11.01
CA GLU A 563 6.05 -7.42 12.33
C GLU A 563 6.84 -8.74 12.34
N ARG A 564 7.82 -8.85 13.22
CA ARG A 564 8.64 -10.05 13.43
C ARG A 564 8.91 -10.25 14.90
N ASP A 565 9.19 -11.49 15.28
CA ASP A 565 9.57 -11.81 16.64
C ASP A 565 10.88 -11.10 17.01
N ILE A 566 11.83 -11.07 16.08
CA ILE A 566 13.14 -10.45 16.23
C ILE A 566 13.37 -9.45 15.08
N VAL A 567 13.87 -8.26 15.41
CA VAL A 567 14.30 -7.27 14.41
C VAL A 567 15.72 -6.82 14.72
N TYR A 568 16.58 -6.89 13.70
CA TYR A 568 17.91 -6.28 13.66
C TYR A 568 17.86 -5.04 12.80
N ILE A 569 18.40 -3.93 13.30
CA ILE A 569 18.52 -2.67 12.57
C ILE A 569 20.01 -2.36 12.37
N SER A 570 20.42 -2.25 11.11
CA SER A 570 21.72 -1.71 10.70
C SER A 570 21.56 -0.22 10.40
N MET A 571 22.21 0.62 11.21
CA MET A 571 22.14 2.08 11.11
C MET A 571 23.03 2.64 9.99
N THR A 572 24.06 1.88 9.57
CA THR A 572 24.98 2.16 8.46
C THR A 572 25.91 3.36 8.65
N ARG A 573 25.41 4.46 9.22
CA ARG A 573 26.13 5.74 9.29
C ARG A 573 27.21 5.70 10.36
N SER A 574 28.43 5.99 9.94
CA SER A 574 29.65 5.98 10.76
C SER A 574 30.70 6.84 10.06
N ASN A 575 30.83 8.11 10.47
CA ASN A 575 31.70 9.10 9.84
C ASN A 575 32.13 10.20 10.84
N PRO A 576 33.34 10.78 10.67
CA PRO A 576 33.88 11.78 11.59
C PRO A 576 33.13 13.13 11.55
N GLU A 577 32.41 13.43 10.47
CA GLU A 577 31.57 14.62 10.35
C GLU A 577 30.28 14.53 11.18
N GLY A 578 29.92 13.33 11.62
CA GLY A 578 28.70 13.04 12.36
C GLY A 578 27.43 13.31 11.56
N GLU A 579 27.50 13.11 10.24
CA GLU A 579 26.39 13.22 9.31
C GLU A 579 25.52 11.96 9.32
N ILE A 580 24.23 12.12 9.62
CA ILE A 580 23.29 11.00 9.73
C ILE A 580 22.36 10.85 8.51
N GLY A 581 22.32 11.84 7.61
CA GLY A 581 21.55 11.80 6.37
C GLY A 581 20.08 11.41 6.56
N PHE A 582 19.65 10.30 5.94
CA PHE A 582 18.27 9.80 5.96
C PHE A 582 17.74 9.41 7.34
N LEU A 583 18.62 9.23 8.33
CA LEU A 583 18.25 8.96 9.71
C LEU A 583 17.71 10.20 10.45
N SER A 584 17.79 11.39 9.85
CA SER A 584 17.17 12.61 10.41
C SER A 584 15.65 12.54 10.49
N ASP A 585 14.99 11.72 9.65
CA ASP A 585 13.55 11.45 9.77
C ASP A 585 13.29 10.39 10.86
N ILE A 586 13.05 10.87 12.07
CA ILE A 586 12.79 10.04 13.25
C ILE A 586 11.53 9.18 13.12
N ARG A 587 10.59 9.49 12.20
CA ARG A 587 9.39 8.66 11.98
C ARG A 587 9.78 7.30 11.37
N ARG A 588 10.85 7.25 10.56
CA ARG A 588 11.41 5.99 10.05
C ARG A 588 11.93 5.13 11.18
N MET A 589 12.66 5.72 12.13
CA MET A 589 13.15 4.97 13.28
C MET A 589 12.00 4.51 14.17
N ASN A 590 10.97 5.35 14.39
CA ASN A 590 9.76 4.92 15.09
C ASN A 590 9.13 3.69 14.43
N VAL A 591 9.01 3.69 13.10
CA VAL A 591 8.54 2.51 12.36
C VAL A 591 9.47 1.33 12.61
N ALA A 592 10.77 1.47 12.38
CA ALA A 592 11.75 0.39 12.48
C ALA A 592 11.75 -0.29 13.85
N MET A 593 11.83 0.48 14.94
CA MET A 593 11.82 -0.03 16.32
C MET A 593 10.52 -0.79 16.64
N THR A 594 9.39 -0.28 16.15
CA THR A 594 8.05 -0.81 16.47
C THR A 594 7.63 -2.02 15.62
N ARG A 595 8.57 -2.60 14.86
CA ARG A 595 8.37 -3.85 14.10
C ARG A 595 8.69 -5.10 14.92
N ALA A 596 9.53 -4.95 15.95
CA ALA A 596 9.92 -6.05 16.83
C ALA A 596 8.78 -6.41 17.78
N ARG A 597 8.53 -7.71 17.95
CA ARG A 597 7.62 -8.21 18.99
C ARG A 597 8.40 -8.46 20.27
N LYS A 598 9.39 -9.35 20.22
CA LYS A 598 10.07 -9.90 21.41
C LYS A 598 11.47 -9.37 21.61
N LYS A 599 12.24 -9.18 20.53
CA LYS A 599 13.62 -8.69 20.59
C LYS A 599 13.91 -7.65 19.51
N LEU A 600 14.50 -6.53 19.92
CA LEU A 600 15.03 -5.49 19.05
C LEU A 600 16.54 -5.37 19.27
N VAL A 601 17.32 -5.50 18.20
CA VAL A 601 18.77 -5.26 18.20
C VAL A 601 19.07 -4.12 17.24
N VAL A 602 19.71 -3.07 17.73
CA VAL A 602 20.14 -1.92 16.92
C VAL A 602 21.65 -1.88 16.93
N ILE A 603 22.26 -1.84 15.75
CA ILE A 603 23.72 -1.79 15.57
C ILE A 603 24.06 -0.49 14.87
N GLY A 604 24.96 0.30 15.45
CA GLY A 604 25.39 1.55 14.85
C GLY A 604 26.43 2.28 15.68
N ASP A 605 27.02 3.31 15.07
CA ASP A 605 28.06 4.12 15.70
C ASP A 605 27.45 5.24 16.55
N SER A 606 27.56 5.13 17.87
CA SER A 606 27.05 6.14 18.81
C SER A 606 27.68 7.52 18.60
N ALA A 607 28.95 7.60 18.18
CA ALA A 607 29.65 8.86 17.99
C ALA A 607 29.05 9.66 16.83
N THR A 608 28.69 8.97 15.74
CA THR A 608 28.00 9.58 14.59
C THR A 608 26.53 9.86 14.90
N LEU A 609 25.82 8.91 15.53
CA LEU A 609 24.37 8.99 15.72
C LEU A 609 23.94 10.04 16.76
N SER A 610 24.72 10.22 17.83
CA SER A 610 24.38 11.08 18.97
C SER A 610 24.32 12.58 18.64
N ASN A 611 24.70 12.98 17.42
CA ASN A 611 24.50 14.34 16.92
C ASN A 611 23.02 14.76 16.83
N LEU A 612 22.10 13.80 16.74
CA LEU A 612 20.67 14.09 16.86
C LEU A 612 20.18 13.67 18.26
N PRO A 613 19.53 14.58 19.03
CA PRO A 613 19.06 14.28 20.39
C PRO A 613 18.21 13.01 20.50
N PHE A 614 17.43 12.71 19.46
CA PHE A 614 16.66 11.48 19.37
C PHE A 614 17.53 10.21 19.51
N TYR A 615 18.69 10.12 18.87
CA TYR A 615 19.52 8.93 18.99
C TYR A 615 20.31 8.91 20.30
N SER A 616 20.80 10.05 20.79
CA SER A 616 21.46 10.12 22.10
C SER A 616 20.52 9.70 23.24
N ASP A 617 19.26 10.13 23.17
CA ASP A 617 18.24 9.78 24.17
C ASP A 617 17.87 8.29 24.08
N PHE A 618 17.84 7.71 22.87
CA PHE A 618 17.61 6.28 22.69
C PHE A 618 18.74 5.43 23.27
N ILE A 619 19.99 5.84 23.07
CA ILE A 619 21.18 5.17 23.63
C ILE A 619 21.14 5.26 25.16
N SER A 620 20.87 6.45 25.71
CA SER A 620 20.70 6.65 27.16
C SER A 620 19.56 5.79 27.74
N TYR A 621 18.46 5.65 26.98
CA TYR A 621 17.37 4.76 27.34
C TYR A 621 17.82 3.29 27.37
N ALA A 622 18.58 2.83 26.37
CA ALA A 622 19.14 1.48 26.35
C ALA A 622 20.10 1.24 27.52
N GLU A 623 20.97 2.19 27.85
CA GLU A 623 21.85 2.13 29.04
C GLU A 623 21.04 1.99 30.33
N SER A 624 19.96 2.77 30.49
CA SER A 624 19.09 2.70 31.68
C SER A 624 18.44 1.31 31.89
N LEU A 625 18.33 0.52 30.83
CA LEU A 625 17.80 -0.84 30.84
C LEU A 625 18.90 -1.93 30.89
N ASN A 626 20.18 -1.55 31.01
CA ASN A 626 21.34 -2.43 30.84
C ASN A 626 21.32 -3.17 29.48
N ALA A 627 20.85 -2.49 28.44
CA ALA A 627 20.72 -2.99 27.07
C ALA A 627 21.77 -2.41 26.11
N TYR A 628 22.69 -1.57 26.61
CA TYR A 628 23.83 -1.06 25.83
C TYR A 628 25.00 -2.05 25.91
N GLN A 629 25.63 -2.34 24.77
CA GLN A 629 26.79 -3.22 24.65
C GLN A 629 27.78 -2.61 23.65
N SER A 630 29.08 -2.80 23.88
CA SER A 630 30.10 -2.44 22.89
C SER A 630 30.36 -3.59 21.93
N ALA A 631 30.54 -3.30 20.63
CA ALA A 631 30.95 -4.32 19.66
C ALA A 631 32.29 -5.00 20.03
N TRP A 632 33.15 -4.34 20.82
CA TRP A 632 34.37 -4.92 21.38
C TRP A 632 34.13 -6.13 22.27
N GLU A 633 32.97 -6.23 22.93
CA GLU A 633 32.58 -7.39 23.74
C GLU A 633 32.44 -8.67 22.90
N PHE A 634 32.35 -8.53 21.58
CA PHE A 634 32.21 -9.61 20.61
C PHE A 634 33.42 -9.73 19.67
N ALA A 635 34.49 -8.96 19.90
CA ALA A 635 35.68 -8.95 19.04
C ALA A 635 36.55 -10.22 19.16
N ASP A 636 36.60 -10.82 20.36
CA ASP A 636 37.42 -11.99 20.68
C ASP A 636 36.75 -13.36 20.40
N ILE A 637 35.57 -13.36 19.77
CA ILE A 637 34.76 -14.57 19.53
C ILE A 637 34.83 -15.01 18.07
#